data_AF-A0A218Q7K3-F1
#
_entry.id   AF-A0A218Q7K3-F1
#
_cell.length_a   1.000
_cell.length_b   1.000
_cell.length_c   1.000
_cell.angle_alpha   90.00
_cell.angle_beta   90.00
_cell.angle_gamma   90.00
#
_symmetry.space_group_name_H-M   'P 1'
#
loop_
_entity.id
_entity.type
_entity.pdbx_description
1 polymer ?
#
loop_
_entity_poly.entity_id
_entity_poly.type
_entity_poly.pdbx_seq_one_letter_code
_entity_poly.pdbx_strand_id
1 'polypeptide(L)'
;MRIPTATYRIQFNAQFDFNSAKKIINYLNELGISDLYASPIFKAKPNSTHGYDIVDPNQLNPELGTQEDFTVLTEELKKHNMGWLQDIVPNHMAYASQNQYLMNVLENGVNSIHANYFDITWNSPINNGISDSQEPILAPLLGNFYGDSLENGEIQLKYDQNGLSVNYYDFRFPLKLESYAIFLNQNIGKLSQILGRNNPIFVRLLGILYMLKHIPSDSTPKERQDQIDFVKGLLWELYTDHTELQTFIDGNLQIFNGEQGNPESFNLLDSLLSEQFFRLAFWKVGAEEINYRRFFTVNELISVNIEDYQVFQNSHALISKLVQENQITGLRIDHIDGLYDPSQYLQRLKAKIDNTYITVEKILESGEDLPKHWSIQGTTGYDFLNYLNGSFCQTTSQEAFTQIYWSVTGFRTPYAQLAIDKKHLILERTLAGDIDNLTYILKKIASKHRYGNDFTINGLKRAIAEVLTLFPIYRTYTNPEGILPADRRYIQDVIQQAKSNLPLLHHELTFIEKLLLLEYENSLTPNHQEQWLYFVMRLQQYTGPLMAKGVEDTALYVYNRFISLNEVGGNPDNFGVSIPDFHNFNQQRQNRWLHSMNATSTHDTKRGEDIRARLNVLSEIPEEWKTQVYAFCEINRDHKTSVNKSLLMPDRNDEYQFYQMLIGAFPFFESEYNNFYQRIQDYVLKAAREAKVYTAWLRPNETYENALKKFVSAVLEPSKTNQLLDKFLPFQKRIAYYGIFNSLSQTLLKITSPGVPDLYQGTELWDLSMVDPDNRRPVDFELRQSHLKAIKQQAQTDILKLINKLLATKEDGRIKMFLIAQALKTRRENLTVFQQGSYLPLEARGKFANHIIAFARIYNHQTMITIAPRFFTSLIQPGEYPLNQEVWDNTYIDLPPAAPSVWQDTITGQMLNTDKIMLIGDALQHFPVALLKGK
;
A
#
# COMPACT_ATOMS: atom_id res chain seq x y z
N MET A 1 -19.52 20.00 6.36
CA MET A 1 -18.66 18.84 6.09
C MET A 1 -18.49 18.12 7.40
N ARG A 2 -18.63 16.80 7.46
CA ARG A 2 -18.33 16.03 8.68
C ARG A 2 -16.82 15.79 8.75
N ILE A 3 -16.17 16.20 9.84
CA ILE A 3 -14.76 15.92 10.09
C ILE A 3 -14.69 14.83 11.17
N PRO A 4 -14.06 13.68 10.89
CA PRO A 4 -13.91 12.64 11.89
C PRO A 4 -13.17 13.13 13.13
N THR A 5 -13.62 12.69 14.31
CA THR A 5 -12.89 12.89 15.56
C THR A 5 -11.86 11.80 15.80
N ALA A 6 -12.16 10.59 15.31
CA ALA A 6 -11.27 9.42 15.25
C ALA A 6 -11.80 8.42 14.21
N THR A 7 -10.91 7.82 13.43
CA THR A 7 -11.23 6.81 12.41
C THR A 7 -10.82 5.43 12.88
N TYR A 8 -11.57 4.40 12.46
CA TYR A 8 -11.23 3.00 12.72
C TYR A 8 -11.24 2.20 11.43
N ARG A 9 -10.06 1.75 10.96
CA ARG A 9 -9.89 1.01 9.71
C ARG A 9 -10.36 -0.43 9.83
N ILE A 10 -11.30 -0.83 8.98
CA ILE A 10 -11.77 -2.21 8.80
C ILE A 10 -11.35 -2.75 7.43
N GLN A 11 -10.82 -3.98 7.43
CA GLN A 11 -10.53 -4.79 6.26
C GLN A 11 -11.74 -5.67 5.96
N PHE A 12 -12.60 -5.22 5.05
CA PHE A 12 -13.72 -6.00 4.55
C PHE A 12 -13.24 -7.12 3.62
N ASN A 13 -13.77 -8.32 3.82
CA ASN A 13 -13.60 -9.50 2.98
C ASN A 13 -14.71 -10.51 3.29
N ALA A 14 -14.74 -11.65 2.60
CA ALA A 14 -15.78 -12.67 2.79
C ALA A 14 -15.89 -13.20 4.24
N GLN A 15 -14.84 -13.12 5.07
CA GLN A 15 -14.85 -13.52 6.47
C GLN A 15 -15.28 -12.39 7.43
N PHE A 16 -15.22 -11.14 7.00
CA PHE A 16 -15.64 -9.96 7.75
C PHE A 16 -16.46 -9.03 6.84
N ASP A 17 -17.72 -9.41 6.64
CA ASP A 17 -18.69 -8.80 5.74
C ASP A 17 -19.48 -7.64 6.40
N PHE A 18 -20.46 -7.06 5.69
CA PHE A 18 -21.29 -5.98 6.23
C PHE A 18 -22.07 -6.38 7.50
N ASN A 19 -22.54 -7.63 7.57
CA ASN A 19 -23.26 -8.15 8.74
C ASN A 19 -22.34 -8.31 9.95
N SER A 20 -21.08 -8.71 9.74
CA SER A 20 -20.06 -8.79 10.77
C SER A 20 -19.68 -7.40 11.28
N ALA A 21 -19.48 -6.42 10.39
CA ALA A 21 -19.22 -5.03 10.77
C ALA A 21 -20.38 -4.41 11.58
N LYS A 22 -21.63 -4.71 11.22
CA LYS A 22 -22.82 -4.24 11.97
C LYS A 22 -22.77 -4.64 13.44
N LYS A 23 -22.33 -5.86 13.75
CA LYS A 23 -22.26 -6.39 15.13
C LYS A 23 -21.29 -5.62 16.02
N ILE A 24 -20.34 -4.89 15.45
CA ILE A 24 -19.31 -4.15 16.21
C ILE A 24 -19.56 -2.64 16.28
N ILE A 25 -20.59 -2.09 15.63
CA ILE A 25 -20.81 -0.63 15.61
C ILE A 25 -21.00 -0.05 17.02
N ASN A 26 -21.81 -0.69 17.86
CA ASN A 26 -21.98 -0.25 19.25
C ASN A 26 -20.65 -0.25 20.01
N TYR A 27 -19.81 -1.27 19.79
CA TYR A 27 -18.48 -1.35 20.39
C TYR A 27 -17.57 -0.18 19.96
N LEU A 28 -17.53 0.11 18.67
CA LEU A 28 -16.71 1.22 18.14
C LEU A 28 -17.18 2.57 18.69
N ASN A 29 -18.49 2.81 18.74
CA ASN A 29 -19.05 4.02 19.35
C ASN A 29 -18.69 4.13 20.86
N GLU A 30 -18.82 3.02 21.59
CA GLU A 30 -18.47 2.95 23.00
C GLU A 30 -16.97 3.17 23.27
N LEU A 31 -16.10 2.75 22.35
CA LEU A 31 -14.65 2.99 22.39
C LEU A 31 -14.32 4.47 22.12
N GLY A 32 -15.19 5.19 21.40
CA GLY A 32 -15.05 6.61 21.08
C GLY A 32 -14.72 6.90 19.61
N ILE A 33 -14.87 5.91 18.73
CA ILE A 33 -14.70 6.08 17.28
C ILE A 33 -15.87 6.88 16.71
N SER A 34 -15.59 7.84 15.84
CA SER A 34 -16.62 8.62 15.17
C SER A 34 -16.90 8.14 13.76
N ASP A 35 -15.93 7.55 13.07
CA ASP A 35 -16.06 7.20 11.67
C ASP A 35 -15.45 5.83 11.38
N LEU A 36 -16.23 4.96 10.73
CA LEU A 36 -15.74 3.71 10.20
C LEU A 36 -14.91 4.00 8.95
N TYR A 37 -13.64 3.62 8.93
CA TYR A 37 -12.79 3.71 7.75
C TYR A 37 -12.80 2.35 7.04
N ALA A 38 -13.52 2.23 5.94
CA ALA A 38 -13.68 0.97 5.22
C ALA A 38 -12.62 0.79 4.13
N SER A 39 -12.07 -0.42 4.01
CA SER A 39 -11.38 -0.87 2.79
C SER A 39 -12.31 -0.79 1.55
N PRO A 40 -11.78 -0.93 0.32
CA PRO A 40 -12.62 -0.92 -0.88
C PRO A 40 -13.77 -1.92 -0.80
N ILE A 41 -14.99 -1.45 -1.10
CA ILE A 41 -16.23 -2.26 -1.03
C ILE A 41 -16.84 -2.57 -2.41
N PHE A 42 -16.20 -2.13 -3.48
CA PHE A 42 -16.65 -2.37 -4.85
C PHE A 42 -16.26 -3.78 -5.30
N LYS A 43 -16.97 -4.30 -6.30
CA LYS A 43 -16.77 -5.64 -6.80
C LYS A 43 -15.33 -5.83 -7.26
N ALA A 44 -14.65 -6.74 -6.58
CA ALA A 44 -13.27 -7.13 -6.83
C ALA A 44 -13.22 -8.54 -7.44
N LYS A 45 -12.02 -9.06 -7.69
CA LYS A 45 -11.85 -10.47 -8.06
C LYS A 45 -12.49 -11.38 -6.99
N PRO A 46 -13.04 -12.53 -7.39
CA PRO A 46 -13.53 -13.52 -6.44
C PRO A 46 -12.46 -13.91 -5.42
N ASN A 47 -12.85 -14.07 -4.16
CA ASN A 47 -11.99 -14.37 -3.01
C ASN A 47 -10.93 -13.30 -2.69
N SER A 48 -11.10 -12.07 -3.19
CA SER A 48 -10.20 -10.97 -2.82
C SER A 48 -10.29 -10.71 -1.31
N THR A 49 -9.12 -10.69 -0.65
CA THR A 49 -9.03 -10.43 0.79
C THR A 49 -8.86 -8.95 1.12
N HIS A 50 -8.79 -8.08 0.10
CA HIS A 50 -8.44 -6.66 0.26
C HIS A 50 -9.26 -5.68 -0.59
N GLY A 51 -9.84 -6.10 -1.71
CA GLY A 51 -10.74 -5.29 -2.54
C GLY A 51 -10.08 -4.30 -3.51
N TYR A 52 -8.75 -4.08 -3.45
CA TYR A 52 -8.02 -3.22 -4.41
C TYR A 52 -8.01 -3.69 -5.87
N ASP A 53 -8.24 -4.97 -6.11
CA ASP A 53 -8.33 -5.60 -7.43
C ASP A 53 -9.76 -5.51 -8.00
N ILE A 54 -10.25 -4.28 -8.17
CA ILE A 54 -11.60 -3.95 -8.63
C ILE A 54 -11.83 -4.47 -10.05
N VAL A 55 -12.95 -5.15 -10.28
CA VAL A 55 -13.44 -5.58 -11.60
C VAL A 55 -14.66 -4.79 -12.06
N ASP A 56 -15.41 -4.17 -11.13
CA ASP A 56 -16.49 -3.24 -11.44
C ASP A 56 -16.67 -2.18 -10.33
N PRO A 57 -16.35 -0.90 -10.58
CA PRO A 57 -16.51 0.16 -9.58
C PRO A 57 -17.98 0.57 -9.35
N ASN A 58 -18.91 0.08 -10.19
CA ASN A 58 -20.33 0.43 -10.13
C ASN A 58 -21.21 -0.65 -9.50
N GLN A 59 -20.60 -1.66 -8.88
CA GLN A 59 -21.28 -2.71 -8.13
C GLN A 59 -20.63 -2.87 -6.76
N LEU A 60 -21.42 -2.97 -5.68
CA LEU A 60 -20.91 -3.43 -4.38
C LEU A 60 -20.40 -4.87 -4.52
N ASN A 61 -19.35 -5.22 -3.77
CA ASN A 61 -18.83 -6.57 -3.79
C ASN A 61 -19.85 -7.56 -3.20
N PRO A 62 -20.36 -8.52 -3.99
CA PRO A 62 -21.36 -9.47 -3.51
C PRO A 62 -20.84 -10.37 -2.38
N GLU A 63 -19.53 -10.56 -2.25
CA GLU A 63 -18.93 -11.32 -1.14
C GLU A 63 -19.00 -10.60 0.21
N LEU A 64 -19.25 -9.27 0.20
CA LEU A 64 -19.41 -8.48 1.43
C LEU A 64 -20.88 -8.39 1.89
N GLY A 65 -21.82 -8.87 1.08
CA GLY A 65 -23.25 -8.82 1.34
C GLY A 65 -24.05 -8.10 0.25
N THR A 66 -25.35 -7.99 0.48
CA THR A 66 -26.28 -7.35 -0.43
C THR A 66 -26.33 -5.82 -0.25
N GLN A 67 -26.97 -5.13 -1.19
CA GLN A 67 -27.28 -3.70 -1.04
C GLN A 67 -28.14 -3.43 0.21
N GLU A 68 -29.01 -4.37 0.61
CA GLU A 68 -29.81 -4.26 1.82
C GLU A 68 -28.94 -4.36 3.07
N ASP A 69 -28.00 -5.32 3.12
CA ASP A 69 -27.04 -5.45 4.23
C ASP A 69 -26.21 -4.17 4.41
N PHE A 70 -25.75 -3.56 3.31
CA PHE A 70 -25.05 -2.29 3.31
C PHE A 70 -25.92 -1.14 3.84
N THR A 71 -27.17 -1.03 3.37
CA THR A 71 -28.12 -0.04 3.86
C THR A 71 -28.36 -0.18 5.37
N VAL A 72 -28.58 -1.39 5.86
CA VAL A 72 -28.79 -1.66 7.28
C VAL A 72 -27.56 -1.31 8.12
N LEU A 73 -26.35 -1.58 7.63
CA LEU A 73 -25.10 -1.17 8.29
C LEU A 73 -24.96 0.36 8.36
N THR A 74 -25.22 1.06 7.26
CA THR A 74 -25.13 2.54 7.21
C THR A 74 -26.20 3.21 8.08
N GLU A 75 -27.40 2.64 8.18
CA GLU A 75 -28.42 3.09 9.12
C GLU A 75 -28.01 2.87 10.58
N GLU A 76 -27.36 1.75 10.89
CA GLU A 76 -26.84 1.50 12.23
C GLU A 76 -25.77 2.54 12.62
N LEU A 77 -24.84 2.87 11.72
CA LEU A 77 -23.87 3.96 11.94
C LEU A 77 -24.57 5.29 12.21
N LYS A 78 -25.61 5.63 11.45
CA LYS A 78 -26.40 6.86 11.64
C LYS A 78 -27.05 6.92 13.03
N LYS A 79 -27.55 5.80 13.58
CA LYS A 79 -28.11 5.76 14.95
C LYS A 79 -27.10 6.16 16.02
N HIS A 80 -25.82 5.86 15.80
CA HIS A 80 -24.72 6.25 16.71
C HIS A 80 -24.07 7.59 16.33
N ASN A 81 -24.62 8.33 15.36
CA ASN A 81 -24.02 9.54 14.79
C ASN A 81 -22.58 9.31 14.30
N MET A 82 -22.33 8.10 13.78
CA MET A 82 -21.06 7.71 13.17
C MET A 82 -21.09 7.97 11.67
N GLY A 83 -19.94 8.34 11.10
CA GLY A 83 -19.76 8.49 9.67
C GLY A 83 -19.04 7.30 9.04
N TRP A 84 -18.84 7.39 7.73
CA TRP A 84 -18.17 6.39 6.91
C TRP A 84 -17.13 7.06 6.01
N LEU A 85 -15.87 6.68 6.19
CA LEU A 85 -14.74 7.04 5.34
C LEU A 85 -14.46 5.87 4.38
N GLN A 86 -14.76 6.03 3.10
CA GLN A 86 -14.60 4.97 2.10
C GLN A 86 -13.26 5.07 1.38
N ASP A 87 -12.52 3.98 1.35
CA ASP A 87 -11.36 3.82 0.47
C ASP A 87 -11.79 3.58 -0.99
N ILE A 88 -11.23 4.36 -1.93
CA ILE A 88 -11.51 4.24 -3.37
C ILE A 88 -10.23 4.10 -4.18
N VAL A 89 -10.31 3.35 -5.29
CA VAL A 89 -9.14 2.96 -6.11
C VAL A 89 -9.27 3.53 -7.53
N PRO A 90 -8.89 4.81 -7.76
CA PRO A 90 -9.07 5.44 -9.07
C PRO A 90 -7.99 5.08 -10.09
N ASN A 91 -6.81 4.60 -9.65
CA ASN A 91 -5.67 4.43 -10.53
C ASN A 91 -5.77 3.19 -11.43
N HIS A 92 -6.36 2.10 -10.95
CA HIS A 92 -6.22 0.80 -11.58
C HIS A 92 -7.42 -0.12 -11.31
N MET A 93 -7.52 -1.16 -12.12
CA MET A 93 -8.49 -2.25 -12.01
C MET A 93 -7.78 -3.60 -12.25
N ALA A 94 -8.42 -4.70 -11.87
CA ALA A 94 -7.91 -6.03 -12.09
C ALA A 94 -7.84 -6.39 -13.59
N TYR A 95 -6.70 -6.91 -14.02
CA TYR A 95 -6.54 -7.64 -15.27
C TYR A 95 -7.08 -9.06 -15.06
N ALA A 96 -8.40 -9.22 -15.19
CA ALA A 96 -9.10 -10.46 -14.90
C ALA A 96 -10.35 -10.62 -15.78
N SER A 97 -10.79 -11.86 -15.99
CA SER A 97 -11.95 -12.18 -16.84
C SER A 97 -13.28 -11.61 -16.34
N GLN A 98 -13.36 -11.28 -15.05
CA GLN A 98 -14.54 -10.64 -14.48
C GLN A 98 -14.62 -9.14 -14.81
N ASN A 99 -13.51 -8.52 -15.25
CA ASN A 99 -13.47 -7.12 -15.65
C ASN A 99 -14.04 -6.96 -17.08
N GLN A 100 -15.32 -6.64 -17.17
CA GLN A 100 -16.05 -6.53 -18.44
C GLN A 100 -15.51 -5.41 -19.33
N TYR A 101 -15.01 -4.32 -18.73
CA TYR A 101 -14.39 -3.23 -19.47
C TYR A 101 -13.16 -3.76 -20.22
N LEU A 102 -12.28 -4.50 -19.54
CA LEU A 102 -11.10 -5.09 -20.15
C LEU A 102 -11.47 -6.16 -21.18
N MET A 103 -12.38 -7.07 -20.84
CA MET A 103 -12.80 -8.13 -21.77
C MET A 103 -13.37 -7.54 -23.07
N ASN A 104 -14.12 -6.43 -23.00
CA ASN A 104 -14.60 -5.74 -24.19
C ASN A 104 -13.45 -5.19 -25.04
N VAL A 105 -12.39 -4.66 -24.42
CA VAL A 105 -11.19 -4.20 -25.12
C VAL A 105 -10.43 -5.37 -25.75
N LEU A 106 -10.29 -6.51 -25.05
CA LEU A 106 -9.62 -7.69 -25.61
C LEU A 106 -10.39 -8.34 -26.78
N GLU A 107 -11.71 -8.16 -26.84
CA GLU A 107 -12.55 -8.62 -27.96
C GLU A 107 -12.56 -7.65 -29.16
N ASN A 108 -12.42 -6.34 -28.92
CA ASN A 108 -12.66 -5.31 -29.94
C ASN A 108 -11.46 -4.45 -30.31
N GLY A 109 -10.35 -4.53 -29.55
CA GLY A 109 -9.20 -3.66 -29.73
C GLY A 109 -9.57 -2.18 -29.61
N VAL A 110 -9.02 -1.34 -30.50
CA VAL A 110 -9.29 0.11 -30.52
C VAL A 110 -10.74 0.48 -30.86
N ASN A 111 -11.52 -0.46 -31.41
CA ASN A 111 -12.94 -0.26 -31.74
C ASN A 111 -13.87 -0.51 -30.53
N SER A 112 -13.31 -0.84 -29.37
CA SER A 112 -14.06 -0.99 -28.13
C SER A 112 -14.68 0.32 -27.67
N ILE A 113 -15.89 0.26 -27.10
CA ILE A 113 -16.50 1.39 -26.37
C ILE A 113 -15.65 1.81 -25.13
N HIS A 114 -14.72 0.95 -24.72
CA HIS A 114 -13.81 1.13 -23.60
C HIS A 114 -12.35 1.25 -24.04
N ALA A 115 -12.07 1.52 -25.33
CA ALA A 115 -10.71 1.60 -25.87
C ALA A 115 -9.80 2.60 -25.13
N ASN A 116 -10.37 3.71 -24.66
CA ASN A 116 -9.67 4.74 -23.89
C ASN A 116 -9.79 4.56 -22.36
N TYR A 117 -10.47 3.52 -21.89
CA TYR A 117 -10.69 3.31 -20.46
C TYR A 117 -9.40 2.95 -19.72
N PHE A 118 -8.53 2.17 -20.37
CA PHE A 118 -7.25 1.74 -19.83
C PHE A 118 -6.08 2.41 -20.52
N ASP A 119 -4.99 2.51 -19.77
CA ASP A 119 -3.75 3.11 -20.20
C ASP A 119 -2.93 2.16 -21.07
N ILE A 120 -3.33 2.04 -22.35
CA ILE A 120 -2.74 1.13 -23.32
C ILE A 120 -1.96 1.94 -24.36
N THR A 121 -0.72 1.52 -24.61
CA THR A 121 0.13 2.06 -25.67
C THR A 121 -0.12 1.28 -26.95
N TRP A 122 -1.10 1.75 -27.73
CA TRP A 122 -1.39 1.18 -29.05
C TRP A 122 -0.28 1.54 -30.04
N ASN A 123 0.26 0.53 -30.73
CA ASN A 123 1.35 0.64 -31.71
C ASN A 123 2.70 1.00 -31.09
N SER A 124 3.24 0.09 -30.26
CA SER A 124 4.59 0.23 -29.73
C SER A 124 5.58 0.42 -30.88
N PRO A 125 6.54 1.32 -30.71
CA PRO A 125 7.58 1.58 -31.68
C PRO A 125 8.45 0.40 -32.06
N ILE A 126 8.50 -0.61 -31.19
CA ILE A 126 9.23 -1.86 -31.39
C ILE A 126 8.70 -2.58 -32.64
N ASN A 127 7.43 -2.38 -33.00
CA ASN A 127 6.77 -3.01 -34.14
C ASN A 127 6.64 -2.10 -35.39
N ASN A 128 7.24 -0.89 -35.38
CA ASN A 128 7.26 -0.01 -36.55
C ASN A 128 8.12 -0.60 -37.68
N GLY A 129 7.54 -1.52 -38.44
CA GLY A 129 8.12 -2.06 -39.66
C GLY A 129 7.62 -3.44 -40.11
N ILE A 130 6.79 -4.14 -39.33
CA ILE A 130 6.43 -5.55 -39.65
C ILE A 130 5.00 -5.73 -40.19
N SER A 131 4.04 -4.84 -39.90
CA SER A 131 2.73 -4.85 -40.59
C SER A 131 1.91 -3.57 -40.31
N ASP A 132 0.89 -3.30 -41.14
CA ASP A 132 -0.17 -2.32 -40.88
C ASP A 132 -1.15 -2.75 -39.75
N SER A 133 -0.89 -3.88 -39.07
CA SER A 133 -1.75 -4.41 -38.01
C SER A 133 -1.40 -3.82 -36.64
N GLN A 134 -2.44 -3.58 -35.84
CA GLN A 134 -2.32 -3.04 -34.50
C GLN A 134 -1.62 -4.04 -33.57
N GLU A 135 -0.70 -3.55 -32.74
CA GLU A 135 -0.05 -4.41 -31.75
C GLU A 135 -1.08 -4.95 -30.73
N PRO A 136 -1.10 -6.28 -30.48
CA PRO A 136 -2.02 -6.87 -29.51
C PRO A 136 -1.64 -6.50 -28.08
N ILE A 137 -2.63 -6.41 -27.19
CA ILE A 137 -2.42 -6.18 -25.76
C ILE A 137 -1.71 -7.39 -25.16
N LEU A 138 -0.61 -7.16 -24.44
CA LEU A 138 0.09 -8.25 -23.79
C LEU A 138 -0.78 -8.85 -22.67
N ALA A 139 -0.83 -10.17 -22.59
CA ALA A 139 -1.39 -10.92 -21.48
C ALA A 139 -0.29 -11.80 -20.85
N PRO A 140 0.63 -11.20 -20.05
CA PRO A 140 1.79 -11.89 -19.49
C PRO A 140 1.37 -12.67 -18.22
N LEU A 141 0.55 -13.71 -18.43
CA LEU A 141 -0.12 -14.46 -17.36
C LEU A 141 0.16 -15.98 -17.43
N LEU A 142 0.84 -16.46 -18.47
CA LEU A 142 1.18 -17.88 -18.58
C LEU A 142 2.24 -18.25 -17.54
N GLY A 143 2.10 -19.44 -16.95
CA GLY A 143 3.05 -20.01 -16.00
C GLY A 143 4.33 -20.58 -16.64
N ASN A 144 4.30 -20.84 -17.95
CA ASN A 144 5.44 -21.32 -18.73
C ASN A 144 5.51 -20.60 -20.10
N PHE A 145 6.48 -20.97 -20.96
CA PHE A 145 6.56 -20.50 -22.33
C PHE A 145 5.26 -20.81 -23.11
N TYR A 146 4.93 -19.95 -24.06
CA TYR A 146 3.70 -20.03 -24.86
C TYR A 146 3.54 -21.40 -25.54
N GLY A 147 4.58 -21.83 -26.28
CA GLY A 147 4.56 -23.11 -27.00
C GLY A 147 4.35 -24.30 -26.06
N ASP A 148 5.10 -24.37 -24.95
CA ASP A 148 4.92 -25.42 -23.94
C ASP A 148 3.50 -25.41 -23.36
N SER A 149 2.96 -24.24 -23.04
CA SER A 149 1.61 -24.11 -22.45
C SER A 149 0.53 -24.54 -23.45
N LEU A 150 0.73 -24.23 -24.74
CA LEU A 150 -0.14 -24.64 -25.82
C LEU A 150 -0.10 -26.16 -26.03
N GLU A 151 1.10 -26.72 -26.22
CA GLU A 151 1.30 -28.15 -26.52
C GLU A 151 0.99 -29.08 -25.33
N ASN A 152 1.02 -28.56 -24.10
CA ASN A 152 0.53 -29.25 -22.91
C ASN A 152 -1.00 -29.23 -22.80
N GLY A 153 -1.72 -28.55 -23.70
CA GLY A 153 -3.18 -28.43 -23.67
C GLY A 153 -3.70 -27.56 -22.53
N GLU A 154 -2.86 -26.69 -21.95
CA GLU A 154 -3.25 -25.76 -20.88
C GLU A 154 -4.08 -24.59 -21.43
N ILE A 155 -3.83 -24.22 -22.70
CA ILE A 155 -4.58 -23.20 -23.45
C ILE A 155 -5.69 -23.91 -24.23
N GLN A 156 -6.95 -23.61 -23.92
CA GLN A 156 -8.10 -24.29 -24.51
C GLN A 156 -9.16 -23.32 -25.04
N LEU A 157 -9.57 -23.53 -26.28
CA LEU A 157 -10.76 -22.95 -26.86
C LEU A 157 -12.00 -23.61 -26.24
N LYS A 158 -12.95 -22.80 -25.78
CA LYS A 158 -14.27 -23.22 -25.31
C LYS A 158 -15.37 -22.34 -25.91
N TYR A 159 -16.60 -22.84 -25.89
CA TYR A 159 -17.78 -22.12 -26.36
C TYR A 159 -18.89 -22.19 -25.30
N ASP A 160 -19.53 -21.05 -25.02
CA ASP A 160 -20.78 -20.98 -24.25
C ASP A 160 -21.65 -19.80 -24.71
N GLN A 161 -22.67 -19.43 -23.95
CA GLN A 161 -23.59 -18.32 -24.24
C GLN A 161 -22.92 -16.96 -24.50
N ASN A 162 -21.72 -16.74 -23.95
CA ASN A 162 -20.94 -15.51 -24.16
C ASN A 162 -20.06 -15.58 -25.42
N GLY A 163 -20.08 -16.70 -26.13
CA GLY A 163 -19.31 -16.96 -27.34
C GLY A 163 -18.06 -17.83 -27.13
N LEU A 164 -17.22 -17.88 -28.16
CA LEU A 164 -15.90 -18.51 -28.14
C LEU A 164 -14.96 -17.74 -27.22
N SER A 165 -14.18 -18.48 -26.44
CA SER A 165 -13.11 -17.91 -25.61
C SER A 165 -11.89 -18.82 -25.56
N VAL A 166 -10.71 -18.22 -25.45
CA VAL A 166 -9.47 -18.90 -25.06
C VAL A 166 -9.40 -18.97 -23.55
N ASN A 167 -9.14 -20.14 -22.98
CA ASN A 167 -9.11 -20.38 -21.55
C ASN A 167 -7.73 -20.85 -21.14
N TYR A 168 -7.22 -20.30 -20.04
CA TYR A 168 -5.98 -20.73 -19.39
C TYR A 168 -6.25 -20.80 -17.89
N TYR A 169 -6.48 -22.01 -17.37
CA TYR A 169 -7.02 -22.23 -16.03
C TYR A 169 -8.30 -21.38 -15.79
N ASP A 170 -8.26 -20.44 -14.83
CA ASP A 170 -9.38 -19.56 -14.49
C ASP A 170 -9.51 -18.34 -15.40
N PHE A 171 -8.50 -18.06 -16.22
CA PHE A 171 -8.56 -16.97 -17.18
C PHE A 171 -9.35 -17.39 -18.42
N ARG A 172 -10.24 -16.49 -18.84
CA ARG A 172 -11.07 -16.57 -20.02
C ARG A 172 -10.93 -15.28 -20.82
N PHE A 173 -10.47 -15.41 -22.07
CA PHE A 173 -10.25 -14.33 -23.01
C PHE A 173 -11.26 -14.45 -24.17
N PRO A 174 -12.08 -13.43 -24.44
CA PRO A 174 -13.01 -13.45 -25.58
C PRO A 174 -12.25 -13.37 -26.89
N LEU A 175 -12.72 -14.09 -27.92
CA LEU A 175 -12.13 -13.99 -29.26
C LEU A 175 -12.64 -12.76 -30.01
N LYS A 176 -11.77 -12.15 -30.80
CA LYS A 176 -12.14 -11.21 -31.86
C LYS A 176 -13.23 -11.82 -32.75
N LEU A 177 -14.34 -11.10 -32.93
CA LEU A 177 -15.52 -11.61 -33.63
C LEU A 177 -15.19 -12.15 -35.04
N GLU A 178 -14.41 -11.41 -35.83
CA GLU A 178 -14.01 -11.80 -37.20
C GLU A 178 -13.33 -13.19 -37.23
N SER A 179 -12.59 -13.54 -36.17
CA SER A 179 -11.86 -14.81 -36.07
C SER A 179 -12.78 -16.03 -35.90
N TYR A 180 -14.06 -15.83 -35.55
CA TYR A 180 -15.07 -16.91 -35.53
C TYR A 180 -15.22 -17.55 -36.92
N ALA A 181 -14.96 -16.79 -38.00
CA ALA A 181 -15.02 -17.33 -39.34
C ALA A 181 -13.95 -18.43 -39.56
N ILE A 182 -12.77 -18.33 -38.94
CA ILE A 182 -11.73 -19.36 -39.02
C ILE A 182 -12.24 -20.65 -38.37
N PHE A 183 -12.80 -20.54 -37.17
CA PHE A 183 -13.37 -21.66 -36.42
C PHE A 183 -14.57 -22.31 -37.13
N LEU A 184 -15.53 -21.51 -37.58
CA LEU A 184 -16.78 -22.00 -38.19
C LEU A 184 -16.60 -22.51 -39.64
N ASN A 185 -15.54 -22.10 -40.35
CA ASN A 185 -15.25 -22.68 -41.66
C ASN A 185 -14.59 -24.06 -41.54
N GLN A 186 -14.00 -24.40 -40.40
CA GLN A 186 -13.40 -25.71 -40.18
C GLN A 186 -14.47 -26.80 -40.26
N ASN A 187 -14.23 -27.84 -41.07
CA ASN A 187 -15.17 -28.94 -41.34
C ASN A 187 -16.56 -28.55 -41.88
N ILE A 188 -16.80 -27.31 -42.33
CA ILE A 188 -18.13 -26.87 -42.79
C ILE A 188 -18.67 -27.72 -43.96
N GLY A 189 -17.78 -28.25 -44.81
CA GLY A 189 -18.14 -29.15 -45.89
C GLY A 189 -18.77 -30.47 -45.41
N LYS A 190 -18.31 -31.01 -44.27
CA LYS A 190 -18.90 -32.21 -43.66
C LYS A 190 -20.30 -31.91 -43.13
N LEU A 191 -20.47 -30.77 -42.45
CA LEU A 191 -21.79 -30.34 -41.97
C LEU A 191 -22.77 -30.15 -43.13
N SER A 192 -22.31 -29.56 -44.25
CA SER A 192 -23.10 -29.41 -45.47
C SER A 192 -23.57 -30.74 -46.06
N GLN A 193 -22.75 -31.79 -45.98
CA GLN A 193 -23.12 -33.14 -46.42
C GLN A 193 -24.15 -33.80 -45.50
N ILE A 194 -24.08 -33.55 -44.19
CA ILE A 194 -25.00 -34.11 -43.19
C ILE A 194 -26.37 -33.42 -43.28
N LEU A 195 -26.42 -32.09 -43.29
CA LEU A 195 -27.68 -31.32 -43.24
C LEU A 195 -28.29 -31.09 -44.63
N GLY A 196 -27.47 -30.99 -45.67
CA GLY A 196 -27.86 -30.53 -47.01
C GLY A 196 -27.79 -29.00 -47.18
N ARG A 197 -27.39 -28.54 -48.37
CA ARG A 197 -27.13 -27.10 -48.66
C ARG A 197 -28.32 -26.16 -48.47
N ASN A 198 -29.54 -26.66 -48.64
CA ASN A 198 -30.77 -25.87 -48.52
C ASN A 198 -31.43 -26.00 -47.14
N ASN A 199 -30.79 -26.70 -46.20
CA ASN A 199 -31.31 -26.84 -44.85
C ASN A 199 -31.36 -25.47 -44.15
N PRO A 200 -32.49 -25.07 -43.53
CA PRO A 200 -32.62 -23.76 -42.87
C PRO A 200 -31.52 -23.47 -41.86
N ILE A 201 -31.06 -24.48 -41.12
CA ILE A 201 -30.01 -24.36 -40.11
C ILE A 201 -28.67 -24.03 -40.79
N PHE A 202 -28.32 -24.77 -41.84
CA PHE A 202 -27.09 -24.54 -42.61
C PHE A 202 -27.11 -23.17 -43.31
N VAL A 203 -28.26 -22.73 -43.83
CA VAL A 203 -28.42 -21.39 -44.43
C VAL A 203 -28.22 -20.29 -43.39
N ARG A 204 -28.77 -20.43 -42.17
CA ARG A 204 -28.54 -19.48 -41.08
C ARG A 204 -27.05 -19.41 -40.71
N LEU A 205 -26.36 -20.55 -40.59
CA LEU A 205 -24.91 -20.58 -40.34
C LEU A 205 -24.12 -19.88 -41.45
N LEU A 206 -24.48 -20.09 -42.72
CA LEU A 206 -23.87 -19.37 -43.84
C LEU A 206 -24.14 -17.86 -43.76
N GLY A 207 -25.32 -17.46 -43.30
CA GLY A 207 -25.65 -16.06 -43.00
C GLY A 207 -24.73 -15.47 -41.93
N ILE A 208 -24.49 -16.20 -40.84
CA ILE A 208 -23.52 -15.81 -39.81
C ILE A 208 -22.13 -15.63 -40.41
N LEU A 209 -21.63 -16.62 -41.16
CA LEU A 209 -20.33 -16.55 -41.81
C LEU A 209 -20.21 -15.38 -42.80
N TYR A 210 -21.30 -15.06 -43.50
CA TYR A 210 -21.34 -13.91 -44.38
C TYR A 210 -21.20 -12.61 -43.59
N MET A 211 -21.93 -12.46 -42.48
CA MET A 211 -21.82 -11.30 -41.58
C MET A 211 -20.41 -11.17 -41.01
N LEU A 212 -19.82 -12.25 -40.51
CA LEU A 212 -18.46 -12.28 -39.95
C LEU A 212 -17.38 -11.84 -40.97
N LYS A 213 -17.56 -12.18 -42.26
CA LYS A 213 -16.64 -11.79 -43.34
C LYS A 213 -16.81 -10.35 -43.82
N HIS A 214 -17.97 -9.73 -43.56
CA HIS A 214 -18.33 -8.40 -44.06
C HIS A 214 -18.69 -7.45 -42.91
N ILE A 215 -17.99 -7.57 -41.78
CA ILE A 215 -18.15 -6.62 -40.68
C ILE A 215 -17.69 -5.24 -41.19
N PRO A 216 -18.54 -4.20 -41.14
CA PRO A 216 -18.20 -2.88 -41.64
C PRO A 216 -16.99 -2.30 -40.89
N SER A 217 -15.96 -1.87 -41.64
CA SER A 217 -14.75 -1.25 -41.09
C SER A 217 -15.02 0.08 -40.37
N ASP A 218 -16.11 0.75 -40.75
CA ASP A 218 -16.43 2.11 -40.30
C ASP A 218 -17.58 2.13 -39.26
N SER A 219 -17.86 0.97 -38.65
CA SER A 219 -18.90 0.86 -37.61
C SER A 219 -18.52 1.63 -36.35
N THR A 220 -19.51 2.31 -35.76
CA THR A 220 -19.30 2.90 -34.43
C THR A 220 -19.08 1.79 -33.39
N PRO A 221 -18.35 2.06 -32.28
CA PRO A 221 -18.15 1.07 -31.23
C PRO A 221 -19.44 0.44 -30.69
N LYS A 222 -20.54 1.21 -30.64
CA LYS A 222 -21.85 0.71 -30.24
C LYS A 222 -22.47 -0.22 -31.27
N GLU A 223 -22.47 0.17 -32.55
CA GLU A 223 -22.99 -0.69 -33.63
C GLU A 223 -22.21 -2.01 -33.72
N ARG A 224 -20.89 -1.95 -33.49
CA ARG A 224 -20.06 -3.15 -33.41
C ARG A 224 -20.48 -4.06 -32.24
N GLN A 225 -20.75 -3.50 -31.06
CA GLN A 225 -21.24 -4.27 -29.92
C GLN A 225 -22.59 -4.93 -30.23
N ASP A 226 -23.54 -4.18 -30.80
CA ASP A 226 -24.86 -4.70 -31.17
C ASP A 226 -24.73 -5.86 -32.19
N GLN A 227 -23.78 -5.77 -33.13
CA GLN A 227 -23.48 -6.85 -34.08
C GLN A 227 -22.88 -8.08 -33.40
N ILE A 228 -21.95 -7.89 -32.45
CA ILE A 228 -21.37 -8.99 -31.65
C ILE A 228 -22.46 -9.73 -30.91
N ASP A 229 -23.31 -9.00 -30.19
CA ASP A 229 -24.38 -9.58 -29.39
C ASP A 229 -25.39 -10.33 -30.28
N PHE A 230 -25.73 -9.76 -31.43
CA PHE A 230 -26.60 -10.41 -32.42
C PHE A 230 -26.01 -11.70 -32.97
N VAL A 231 -24.74 -11.68 -33.41
CA VAL A 231 -24.07 -12.87 -33.98
C VAL A 231 -23.90 -13.96 -32.93
N LYS A 232 -23.44 -13.61 -31.72
CA LYS A 232 -23.29 -14.56 -30.61
C LYS A 232 -24.62 -15.14 -30.19
N GLY A 233 -25.67 -14.33 -30.09
CA GLY A 233 -27.02 -14.77 -29.75
C GLY A 233 -27.58 -15.75 -30.78
N LEU A 234 -27.46 -15.44 -32.08
CA LEU A 234 -27.91 -16.33 -33.14
C LEU A 234 -27.12 -17.64 -33.18
N LEU A 235 -25.79 -17.57 -32.99
CA LEU A 235 -24.96 -18.77 -32.95
C LEU A 235 -25.29 -19.65 -31.72
N TRP A 236 -25.56 -19.03 -30.58
CA TRP A 236 -25.94 -19.73 -29.35
C TRP A 236 -27.30 -20.42 -29.49
N GLU A 237 -28.31 -19.73 -30.04
CA GLU A 237 -29.61 -20.33 -30.39
C GLU A 237 -29.39 -21.59 -31.23
N LEU A 238 -28.63 -21.48 -32.34
CA LEU A 238 -28.34 -22.60 -33.21
C LEU A 238 -27.59 -23.75 -32.51
N TYR A 239 -26.67 -23.44 -31.60
CA TYR A 239 -25.93 -24.43 -30.83
C TYR A 239 -26.84 -25.19 -29.84
N THR A 240 -27.72 -24.47 -29.15
CA THR A 240 -28.59 -25.06 -28.12
C THR A 240 -29.79 -25.81 -28.68
N ASP A 241 -30.35 -25.35 -29.81
CA ASP A 241 -31.61 -25.89 -30.35
C ASP A 241 -31.38 -27.04 -31.36
N HIS A 242 -30.15 -27.24 -31.84
CA HIS A 242 -29.85 -28.19 -32.91
C HIS A 242 -28.62 -29.06 -32.61
N THR A 243 -28.87 -30.36 -32.39
CA THR A 243 -27.84 -31.35 -32.05
C THR A 243 -26.74 -31.47 -33.11
N GLU A 244 -27.06 -31.29 -34.40
CA GLU A 244 -26.09 -31.34 -35.49
C GLU A 244 -25.09 -30.17 -35.41
N LEU A 245 -25.56 -28.97 -35.00
CA LEU A 245 -24.70 -27.79 -34.81
C LEU A 245 -23.90 -27.87 -33.52
N GLN A 246 -24.49 -28.40 -32.46
CA GLN A 246 -23.77 -28.74 -31.23
C GLN A 246 -22.60 -29.68 -31.54
N THR A 247 -22.89 -30.80 -32.22
CA THR A 247 -21.86 -31.80 -32.59
C THR A 247 -20.78 -31.19 -33.49
N PHE A 248 -21.16 -30.29 -34.40
CA PHE A 248 -20.22 -29.60 -35.27
C PHE A 248 -19.28 -28.66 -34.49
N ILE A 249 -19.84 -27.82 -33.61
CA ILE A 249 -19.06 -26.90 -32.79
C ILE A 249 -18.17 -27.66 -31.81
N ASP A 250 -18.72 -28.65 -31.10
CA ASP A 250 -17.97 -29.47 -30.14
C ASP A 250 -16.84 -30.25 -30.83
N GLY A 251 -17.09 -30.79 -32.03
CA GLY A 251 -16.08 -31.46 -32.84
C GLY A 251 -14.97 -30.51 -33.30
N ASN A 252 -15.31 -29.27 -33.68
CA ASN A 252 -14.30 -28.27 -34.00
C ASN A 252 -13.51 -27.84 -32.75
N LEU A 253 -14.15 -27.70 -31.58
CA LEU A 253 -13.42 -27.42 -30.33
C LEU A 253 -12.36 -28.48 -30.03
N GLN A 254 -12.70 -29.76 -30.17
CA GLN A 254 -11.75 -30.86 -30.00
C GLN A 254 -10.56 -30.76 -30.96
N ILE A 255 -10.82 -30.44 -32.23
CA ILE A 255 -9.77 -30.31 -33.25
C ILE A 255 -8.84 -29.13 -32.97
N PHE A 256 -9.40 -27.96 -32.61
CA PHE A 256 -8.59 -26.79 -32.29
C PHE A 256 -7.76 -27.00 -31.03
N ASN A 257 -8.30 -27.67 -30.01
CA ASN A 257 -7.60 -27.90 -28.75
C ASN A 257 -6.43 -28.90 -28.84
N GLY A 258 -6.21 -29.51 -30.00
CA GLY A 258 -5.08 -30.39 -30.25
C GLY A 258 -5.05 -31.66 -29.40
N GLU A 259 -3.95 -32.39 -29.51
CA GLU A 259 -3.66 -33.62 -28.79
C GLU A 259 -2.25 -33.52 -28.19
N GLN A 260 -2.16 -33.65 -26.86
CA GLN A 260 -0.89 -33.59 -26.15
C GLN A 260 0.09 -34.65 -26.67
N GLY A 261 1.33 -34.25 -26.95
CA GLY A 261 2.34 -35.10 -27.58
C GLY A 261 2.35 -35.09 -29.11
N ASN A 262 1.44 -34.33 -29.75
CA ASN A 262 1.43 -34.08 -31.19
C ASN A 262 1.39 -32.56 -31.48
N PRO A 263 2.54 -31.86 -31.52
CA PRO A 263 2.60 -30.40 -31.68
C PRO A 263 1.81 -29.85 -32.88
N GLU A 264 1.89 -30.51 -34.04
CA GLU A 264 1.20 -30.07 -35.27
C GLU A 264 -0.34 -30.05 -35.14
N SER A 265 -0.90 -30.78 -34.17
CA SER A 265 -2.34 -30.74 -33.89
C SER A 265 -2.82 -29.40 -33.33
N PHE A 266 -1.92 -28.57 -32.77
CA PHE A 266 -2.23 -27.26 -32.20
C PHE A 266 -2.17 -26.12 -33.21
N ASN A 267 -1.69 -26.36 -34.45
CA ASN A 267 -1.51 -25.33 -35.48
C ASN A 267 -2.78 -24.51 -35.76
N LEU A 268 -3.97 -25.13 -35.65
CA LEU A 268 -5.24 -24.43 -35.84
C LEU A 268 -5.53 -23.43 -34.72
N LEU A 269 -5.25 -23.80 -33.47
CA LEU A 269 -5.41 -22.90 -32.33
C LEU A 269 -4.30 -21.84 -32.30
N ASP A 270 -3.06 -22.18 -32.64
CA ASP A 270 -1.97 -21.21 -32.76
C ASP A 270 -2.30 -20.13 -33.81
N SER A 271 -2.73 -20.53 -35.00
CA SER A 271 -3.17 -19.60 -36.05
C SER A 271 -4.40 -18.79 -35.65
N LEU A 272 -5.28 -19.32 -34.80
CA LEU A 272 -6.41 -18.55 -34.27
C LEU A 272 -5.94 -17.53 -33.24
N LEU A 273 -4.99 -17.89 -32.38
CA LEU A 273 -4.42 -17.03 -31.35
C LEU A 273 -3.66 -15.84 -31.94
N SER A 274 -3.00 -16.00 -33.08
CA SER A 274 -2.26 -14.92 -33.75
C SER A 274 -3.16 -13.80 -34.31
N GLU A 275 -4.46 -14.04 -34.45
CA GLU A 275 -5.45 -13.08 -34.99
C GLU A 275 -6.12 -12.22 -33.92
N GLN A 276 -5.82 -12.46 -32.65
CA GLN A 276 -6.50 -11.83 -31.52
C GLN A 276 -5.93 -10.44 -31.18
N PHE A 277 -6.73 -9.60 -30.53
CA PHE A 277 -6.27 -8.31 -30.00
C PHE A 277 -5.46 -8.43 -28.70
N PHE A 278 -5.18 -9.66 -28.26
CA PHE A 278 -4.35 -9.96 -27.11
C PHE A 278 -3.30 -11.00 -27.47
N ARG A 279 -2.15 -10.95 -26.80
CA ARG A 279 -1.05 -11.91 -26.96
C ARG A 279 -0.77 -12.58 -25.63
N LEU A 280 -1.10 -13.86 -25.53
CA LEU A 280 -0.72 -14.68 -24.36
C LEU A 280 0.79 -14.82 -24.31
N ALA A 281 1.38 -14.55 -23.14
CA ALA A 281 2.82 -14.64 -22.96
C ALA A 281 3.17 -15.18 -21.58
N PHE A 282 4.37 -15.77 -21.50
CA PHE A 282 4.99 -16.12 -20.23
C PHE A 282 5.09 -14.88 -19.35
N TRP A 283 4.75 -14.98 -18.07
CA TRP A 283 4.62 -13.82 -17.18
C TRP A 283 5.87 -12.93 -17.12
N LYS A 284 7.06 -13.49 -17.34
CA LYS A 284 8.34 -12.74 -17.37
C LYS A 284 8.43 -11.74 -18.52
N VAL A 285 7.76 -12.00 -19.64
CA VAL A 285 7.73 -11.09 -20.80
C VAL A 285 7.13 -9.74 -20.41
N GLY A 286 6.25 -9.70 -19.42
CA GLY A 286 5.66 -8.45 -18.89
C GLY A 286 6.65 -7.49 -18.22
N ALA A 287 7.90 -7.89 -17.97
CA ALA A 287 8.92 -6.95 -17.50
C ALA A 287 9.54 -6.11 -18.64
N GLU A 288 9.53 -6.63 -19.86
CA GLU A 288 10.28 -6.08 -21.01
C GLU A 288 9.37 -5.60 -22.14
N GLU A 289 8.24 -6.25 -22.40
CA GLU A 289 7.36 -5.96 -23.55
C GLU A 289 5.97 -5.45 -23.15
N ILE A 290 5.81 -4.96 -21.92
CA ILE A 290 4.51 -4.46 -21.45
C ILE A 290 4.06 -3.24 -22.26
N ASN A 291 2.83 -3.28 -22.78
CA ASN A 291 2.23 -2.21 -23.57
C ASN A 291 1.00 -1.58 -22.91
N TYR A 292 0.83 -1.78 -21.61
CA TYR A 292 -0.14 -1.07 -20.78
C TYR A 292 0.51 -0.66 -19.45
N ARG A 293 0.07 0.46 -18.86
CA ARG A 293 0.58 0.89 -17.56
C ARG A 293 0.00 0.01 -16.45
N ARG A 294 0.86 -0.47 -15.56
CA ARG A 294 0.50 -1.29 -14.40
C ARG A 294 0.44 -0.48 -13.11
N PHE A 295 -0.23 -1.01 -12.08
CA PHE A 295 0.04 -0.60 -10.71
C PHE A 295 1.37 -1.21 -10.26
N PHE A 296 2.36 -0.36 -10.01
CA PHE A 296 3.74 -0.78 -9.78
C PHE A 296 4.26 -1.74 -10.86
N THR A 297 4.54 -2.99 -10.46
CA THR A 297 5.06 -4.06 -11.32
C THR A 297 4.10 -5.27 -11.32
N VAL A 298 2.83 -5.06 -10.96
CA VAL A 298 1.82 -6.13 -10.84
C VAL A 298 1.09 -6.29 -12.16
N ASN A 299 1.33 -7.39 -12.87
CA ASN A 299 0.75 -7.64 -14.20
C ASN A 299 -0.78 -7.74 -14.15
N GLU A 300 -1.31 -8.20 -13.03
CA GLU A 300 -2.73 -8.42 -12.74
C GLU A 300 -3.49 -7.12 -12.43
N LEU A 301 -2.85 -5.95 -12.44
CA LEU A 301 -3.48 -4.65 -12.19
C LEU A 301 -3.17 -3.69 -13.34
N ILE A 302 -4.17 -3.45 -14.19
CA ILE A 302 -4.09 -2.54 -15.34
C ILE A 302 -4.59 -1.14 -14.94
N SER A 303 -3.84 -0.11 -15.33
CA SER A 303 -4.17 1.26 -14.95
C SER A 303 -5.27 1.85 -15.80
N VAL A 304 -6.08 2.70 -15.17
CA VAL A 304 -7.23 3.41 -15.76
C VAL A 304 -6.79 4.82 -16.17
N ASN A 305 -7.30 5.31 -17.31
CA ASN A 305 -7.08 6.69 -17.77
C ASN A 305 -8.08 7.65 -17.10
N ILE A 306 -7.92 7.86 -15.79
CA ILE A 306 -8.88 8.64 -15.00
C ILE A 306 -8.92 10.13 -15.38
N GLU A 307 -7.92 10.63 -16.10
CA GLU A 307 -7.88 11.95 -16.70
C GLU A 307 -8.88 12.12 -17.85
N ASP A 308 -9.33 11.03 -18.48
CA ASP A 308 -10.47 11.07 -19.38
C ASP A 308 -11.76 11.31 -18.58
N TYR A 309 -12.52 12.33 -18.99
CA TYR A 309 -13.70 12.74 -18.24
C TYR A 309 -14.80 11.68 -18.22
N GLN A 310 -15.00 10.91 -19.31
CA GLN A 310 -16.00 9.85 -19.36
C GLN A 310 -15.62 8.69 -18.44
N VAL A 311 -14.34 8.33 -18.41
CA VAL A 311 -13.79 7.31 -17.51
C VAL A 311 -13.94 7.73 -16.04
N PHE A 312 -13.63 8.98 -15.71
CA PHE A 312 -13.90 9.55 -14.38
C PHE A 312 -15.39 9.49 -14.02
N GLN A 313 -16.27 9.92 -14.91
CA GLN A 313 -17.72 9.92 -14.66
C GLN A 313 -18.25 8.51 -14.41
N ASN A 314 -17.83 7.53 -15.23
CA ASN A 314 -18.24 6.14 -15.12
C ASN A 314 -17.70 5.49 -13.84
N SER A 315 -16.39 5.57 -13.60
CA SER A 315 -15.76 4.92 -12.43
C SER A 315 -16.22 5.51 -11.09
N HIS A 316 -16.69 6.77 -11.07
CA HIS A 316 -17.14 7.44 -9.85
C HIS A 316 -18.66 7.54 -9.72
N ALA A 317 -19.45 6.87 -10.56
CA ALA A 317 -20.91 7.00 -10.55
C ALA A 317 -21.54 6.45 -9.25
N LEU A 318 -21.21 5.21 -8.87
CA LEU A 318 -21.74 4.61 -7.64
C LEU A 318 -21.26 5.35 -6.38
N ILE A 319 -19.95 5.63 -6.24
CA ILE A 319 -19.45 6.33 -5.05
C ILE A 319 -20.10 7.72 -4.88
N SER A 320 -20.28 8.46 -5.97
CA SER A 320 -20.96 9.76 -5.94
C SER A 320 -22.42 9.63 -5.49
N LYS A 321 -23.12 8.58 -5.92
CA LYS A 321 -24.49 8.29 -5.46
C LYS A 321 -24.52 8.01 -3.95
N LEU A 322 -23.62 7.14 -3.47
CA LEU A 322 -23.55 6.80 -2.04
C LEU A 322 -23.23 8.01 -1.14
N VAL A 323 -22.42 8.95 -1.63
CA VAL A 323 -22.16 10.22 -0.95
C VAL A 323 -23.40 11.13 -0.95
N GLN A 324 -24.08 11.28 -2.08
CA GLN A 324 -25.31 12.08 -2.19
C GLN A 324 -26.45 11.55 -1.30
N GLU A 325 -26.53 10.23 -1.13
CA GLU A 325 -27.47 9.55 -0.23
C GLU A 325 -27.05 9.59 1.25
N ASN A 326 -25.94 10.29 1.57
CA ASN A 326 -25.34 10.39 2.90
C ASN A 326 -25.07 9.02 3.54
N GLN A 327 -24.77 8.00 2.74
CA GLN A 327 -24.30 6.70 3.21
C GLN A 327 -22.79 6.72 3.46
N ILE A 328 -22.07 7.56 2.69
CA ILE A 328 -20.64 7.81 2.82
C ILE A 328 -20.41 9.29 3.10
N THR A 329 -19.57 9.61 4.10
CA THR A 329 -19.32 10.99 4.56
C THR A 329 -17.89 11.46 4.32
N GLY A 330 -16.99 10.56 3.96
CA GLY A 330 -15.62 10.86 3.58
C GLY A 330 -15.04 9.85 2.60
N LEU A 331 -14.00 10.23 1.87
CA LEU A 331 -13.24 9.38 0.97
C LEU A 331 -11.76 9.38 1.33
N ARG A 332 -11.13 8.20 1.26
CA ARG A 332 -9.68 8.02 1.21
C ARG A 332 -9.32 7.61 -0.21
N ILE A 333 -8.41 8.34 -0.85
CA ILE A 333 -7.99 8.07 -2.22
C ILE A 333 -6.74 7.19 -2.20
N ASP A 334 -6.84 5.99 -2.77
CA ASP A 334 -5.71 5.08 -2.98
C ASP A 334 -4.75 5.62 -4.04
N HIS A 335 -3.45 5.50 -3.77
CA HIS A 335 -2.36 5.70 -4.73
C HIS A 335 -2.52 6.94 -5.63
N ILE A 336 -2.72 8.11 -5.02
CA ILE A 336 -2.91 9.38 -5.77
C ILE A 336 -1.73 9.69 -6.69
N ASP A 337 -0.52 9.26 -6.30
CA ASP A 337 0.71 9.45 -7.06
C ASP A 337 0.81 8.58 -8.33
N GLY A 338 -0.12 7.66 -8.56
CA GLY A 338 -0.23 6.93 -9.84
C GLY A 338 -0.96 7.71 -10.94
N LEU A 339 -1.74 8.74 -10.56
CA LEU A 339 -2.59 9.46 -11.51
C LEU A 339 -1.79 10.36 -12.45
N TYR A 340 -2.32 10.57 -13.66
CA TYR A 340 -1.69 11.43 -14.66
C TYR A 340 -1.67 12.90 -14.22
N ASP A 341 -2.84 13.42 -13.80
CA ASP A 341 -3.00 14.74 -13.17
C ASP A 341 -3.80 14.64 -11.85
N PRO A 342 -3.11 14.42 -10.72
CA PRO A 342 -3.74 14.39 -9.40
C PRO A 342 -4.53 15.66 -9.06
N SER A 343 -4.05 16.83 -9.48
CA SER A 343 -4.69 18.11 -9.17
C SER A 343 -6.03 18.22 -9.88
N GLN A 344 -6.07 17.90 -11.18
CA GLN A 344 -7.31 17.87 -11.95
C GLN A 344 -8.28 16.81 -11.42
N TYR A 345 -7.79 15.62 -11.07
CA TYR A 345 -8.63 14.57 -10.47
C TYR A 345 -9.31 15.07 -9.20
N LEU A 346 -8.56 15.68 -8.27
CA LEU A 346 -9.10 16.18 -7.01
C LEU A 346 -10.09 17.35 -7.23
N GLN A 347 -9.83 18.23 -8.20
CA GLN A 347 -10.77 19.29 -8.58
C GLN A 347 -12.10 18.70 -9.11
N ARG A 348 -12.03 17.72 -10.02
CA ARG A 348 -13.22 17.03 -10.54
C ARG A 348 -13.98 16.28 -9.46
N LEU A 349 -13.26 15.58 -8.58
CA LEU A 349 -13.84 14.87 -7.45
C LEU A 349 -14.58 15.85 -6.54
N LYS A 350 -13.94 16.96 -6.16
CA LYS A 350 -14.56 17.97 -5.30
C LYS A 350 -15.81 18.60 -5.95
N ALA A 351 -15.80 18.84 -7.26
CA ALA A 351 -16.95 19.34 -7.99
C ALA A 351 -18.11 18.33 -8.05
N LYS A 352 -17.80 17.02 -8.06
CA LYS A 352 -18.79 15.94 -8.10
C LYS A 352 -19.41 15.64 -6.73
N ILE A 353 -18.62 15.77 -5.66
CA ILE A 353 -19.00 15.47 -4.28
C ILE A 353 -18.64 16.62 -3.33
N ASP A 354 -19.55 17.60 -3.22
CA ASP A 354 -19.34 18.72 -2.31
C ASP A 354 -19.39 18.26 -0.84
N ASN A 355 -18.77 19.05 0.05
CA ASN A 355 -18.90 18.91 1.50
C ASN A 355 -18.44 17.58 2.12
N THR A 356 -17.65 16.78 1.39
CA THR A 356 -17.11 15.47 1.79
C THR A 356 -15.69 15.59 2.33
N TYR A 357 -15.36 14.86 3.41
CA TYR A 357 -13.99 14.76 3.94
C TYR A 357 -13.11 13.93 3.00
N ILE A 358 -11.97 14.42 2.55
CA ILE A 358 -11.10 13.73 1.59
C ILE A 358 -9.67 13.66 2.14
N THR A 359 -9.12 12.45 2.22
CA THR A 359 -7.70 12.20 2.46
C THR A 359 -7.10 11.43 1.29
N VAL A 360 -5.79 11.56 1.09
CA VAL A 360 -5.07 10.84 0.04
C VAL A 360 -4.01 9.94 0.66
N GLU A 361 -3.85 8.75 0.13
CA GLU A 361 -2.63 7.99 0.34
C GLU A 361 -1.52 8.61 -0.49
N LYS A 362 -0.62 9.32 0.19
CA LYS A 362 0.58 9.92 -0.39
C LYS A 362 1.70 9.81 0.63
N ILE A 363 2.84 9.29 0.20
CA ILE A 363 4.02 9.16 1.04
C ILE A 363 4.87 10.42 0.91
N LEU A 364 5.15 11.08 2.03
CA LEU A 364 5.98 12.28 2.10
C LEU A 364 7.35 11.90 2.63
N GLU A 365 8.40 12.31 1.93
CA GLU A 365 9.76 12.26 2.44
C GLU A 365 9.99 13.36 3.48
N SER A 366 11.04 13.22 4.27
CA SER A 366 11.38 14.22 5.29
C SER A 366 11.58 15.61 4.67
N GLY A 367 10.80 16.58 5.12
CA GLY A 367 10.81 17.96 4.62
C GLY A 367 10.01 18.20 3.33
N GLU A 368 9.39 17.17 2.75
CA GLU A 368 8.42 17.30 1.67
C GLU A 368 7.08 17.84 2.20
N ASP A 369 6.38 18.68 1.43
CA ASP A 369 5.04 19.16 1.75
C ASP A 369 4.06 18.75 0.64
N LEU A 370 2.80 18.54 1.00
CA LEU A 370 1.74 18.32 0.02
C LEU A 370 1.55 19.56 -0.87
N PRO A 371 1.12 19.38 -2.13
CA PRO A 371 0.73 20.50 -2.97
C PRO A 371 -0.40 21.32 -2.31
N LYS A 372 -0.12 22.58 -1.99
CA LYS A 372 -0.99 23.44 -1.16
C LYS A 372 -2.35 23.76 -1.79
N HIS A 373 -2.46 23.66 -3.11
CA HIS A 373 -3.70 23.92 -3.85
C HIS A 373 -4.64 22.70 -3.85
N TRP A 374 -4.21 21.53 -3.38
CA TRP A 374 -5.08 20.36 -3.28
C TRP A 374 -6.18 20.59 -2.25
N SER A 375 -7.43 20.44 -2.70
CA SER A 375 -8.64 20.64 -1.88
C SER A 375 -8.97 19.41 -1.03
N ILE A 376 -8.03 18.99 -0.19
CA ILE A 376 -8.11 17.80 0.68
C ILE A 376 -7.85 18.16 2.14
N GLN A 377 -8.10 17.22 3.06
CA GLN A 377 -7.85 17.41 4.49
C GLN A 377 -6.46 16.91 4.92
N GLY A 378 -5.78 16.11 4.09
CA GLY A 378 -4.40 15.69 4.30
C GLY A 378 -4.12 14.27 3.80
N THR A 379 -3.10 13.65 4.39
CA THR A 379 -2.68 12.28 4.07
C THR A 379 -3.41 11.24 4.94
N THR A 380 -3.15 9.98 4.66
CA THR A 380 -3.50 8.84 5.54
C THR A 380 -2.58 8.70 6.77
N GLY A 381 -1.52 9.50 6.90
CA GLY A 381 -0.79 9.65 8.17
C GLY A 381 0.56 8.95 8.31
N TYR A 382 1.18 8.45 7.23
CA TYR A 382 2.54 7.90 7.29
C TYR A 382 3.60 8.93 7.71
N ASP A 383 3.39 10.20 7.35
CA ASP A 383 4.18 11.32 7.84
C ASP A 383 4.13 11.40 9.38
N PHE A 384 2.92 11.39 9.95
CA PHE A 384 2.75 11.40 11.41
C PHE A 384 3.37 10.17 12.08
N LEU A 385 3.19 8.99 11.48
CA LEU A 385 3.75 7.72 11.96
C LEU A 385 5.27 7.83 12.14
N ASN A 386 5.97 8.28 11.10
CA ASN A 386 7.43 8.31 11.10
C ASN A 386 7.99 9.37 12.07
N TYR A 387 7.39 10.56 12.15
CA TYR A 387 7.77 11.59 13.13
C TYR A 387 7.53 11.13 14.57
N LEU A 388 6.39 10.50 14.84
CA LEU A 388 6.07 9.99 16.17
C LEU A 388 6.97 8.81 16.56
N ASN A 389 7.16 7.84 15.68
CA ASN A 389 8.05 6.69 15.92
C ASN A 389 9.49 7.14 16.20
N GLY A 390 10.02 8.06 15.39
CA GLY A 390 11.36 8.62 15.58
C GLY A 390 11.51 9.34 16.93
N SER A 391 10.41 9.88 17.47
CA SER A 391 10.36 10.51 18.80
C SER A 391 10.43 9.51 19.97
N PHE A 392 10.62 8.22 19.71
CA PHE A 392 10.99 7.24 20.73
C PHE A 392 12.38 6.64 20.50
N CYS A 393 13.06 7.03 19.43
CA CYS A 393 14.44 6.63 19.14
C CYS A 393 15.42 7.64 19.75
N GLN A 394 16.43 7.16 20.47
CA GLN A 394 17.45 7.99 21.08
C GLN A 394 18.51 8.38 20.06
N THR A 395 18.39 9.59 19.50
CA THR A 395 19.22 10.09 18.38
C THR A 395 20.72 10.04 18.67
N THR A 396 21.13 10.19 19.93
CA THR A 396 22.55 10.08 20.36
C THR A 396 23.15 8.69 20.15
N SER A 397 22.33 7.66 19.97
CA SER A 397 22.76 6.27 19.76
C SER A 397 23.03 5.91 18.30
N GLN A 398 22.90 6.87 17.36
CA GLN A 398 23.10 6.65 15.92
C GLN A 398 24.46 6.04 15.60
N GLU A 399 25.54 6.60 16.17
CA GLU A 399 26.89 6.11 15.93
C GLU A 399 27.08 4.70 16.47
N ALA A 400 26.61 4.43 17.69
CA ALA A 400 26.67 3.11 18.31
C ALA A 400 25.95 2.05 17.44
N PHE A 401 24.72 2.34 16.99
CA PHE A 401 23.99 1.42 16.09
C PHE A 401 24.67 1.23 14.74
N THR A 402 25.30 2.27 14.20
CA THR A 402 26.08 2.17 12.96
C THR A 402 27.28 1.23 13.15
N GLN A 403 28.02 1.38 14.26
CA GLN A 403 29.16 0.51 14.56
C GLN A 403 28.74 -0.92 14.84
N ILE A 404 27.65 -1.15 15.59
CA ILE A 404 27.09 -2.49 15.85
C ILE A 404 26.72 -3.16 14.52
N TYR A 405 26.00 -2.45 13.66
CA TYR A 405 25.59 -2.98 12.37
C TYR A 405 26.80 -3.37 11.51
N TRP A 406 27.80 -2.49 11.39
CA TRP A 406 29.02 -2.77 10.66
C TRP A 406 29.83 -3.94 11.24
N SER A 407 29.92 -4.04 12.57
CA SER A 407 30.73 -5.06 13.22
C SER A 407 30.09 -6.45 13.19
N VAL A 408 28.76 -6.51 13.15
CA VAL A 408 28.00 -7.77 13.10
C VAL A 408 27.84 -8.27 11.66
N THR A 409 27.51 -7.38 10.72
CA THR A 409 27.15 -7.77 9.34
C THR A 409 28.25 -7.56 8.32
N GLY A 410 29.21 -6.65 8.59
CA GLY A 410 30.20 -6.20 7.61
C GLY A 410 29.63 -5.26 6.54
N PHE A 411 28.33 -4.96 6.56
CA PHE A 411 27.67 -4.14 5.54
C PHE A 411 27.93 -2.65 5.77
N ARG A 412 28.64 -1.99 4.86
CA ARG A 412 29.06 -0.58 5.00
C ARG A 412 28.46 0.39 3.97
N THR A 413 27.62 -0.09 3.05
CA THR A 413 27.02 0.77 2.03
C THR A 413 26.11 1.82 2.67
N PRO A 414 26.30 3.13 2.39
CA PRO A 414 25.39 4.18 2.86
C PRO A 414 23.97 3.96 2.34
N TYR A 415 22.97 4.37 3.13
CA TYR A 415 21.57 4.17 2.76
C TYR A 415 21.20 4.86 1.44
N ALA A 416 21.62 6.13 1.26
CA ALA A 416 21.33 6.88 0.03
C ALA A 416 21.83 6.15 -1.24
N GLN A 417 23.06 5.62 -1.20
CA GLN A 417 23.59 4.83 -2.32
C GLN A 417 22.81 3.53 -2.51
N LEU A 418 22.51 2.82 -1.42
CA LEU A 418 21.73 1.58 -1.50
C LEU A 418 20.33 1.81 -2.09
N ALA A 419 19.64 2.90 -1.72
CA ALA A 419 18.35 3.25 -2.28
C ALA A 419 18.43 3.46 -3.80
N ILE A 420 19.45 4.18 -4.27
CA ILE A 420 19.73 4.37 -5.71
C ILE A 420 20.00 3.02 -6.39
N ASP A 421 20.90 2.20 -5.83
CA ASP A 421 21.25 0.88 -6.37
C ASP A 421 20.03 -0.04 -6.49
N LYS A 422 19.15 -0.03 -5.48
CA LYS A 422 17.93 -0.85 -5.50
C LYS A 422 16.87 -0.30 -6.43
N LYS A 423 16.78 1.02 -6.63
CA LYS A 423 15.98 1.59 -7.71
C LYS A 423 16.51 1.14 -9.08
N HIS A 424 17.82 1.21 -9.34
CA HIS A 424 18.40 0.67 -10.58
C HIS A 424 18.05 -0.81 -10.80
N LEU A 425 18.15 -1.63 -9.74
CA LEU A 425 17.78 -3.05 -9.81
C LEU A 425 16.32 -3.27 -10.26
N ILE A 426 15.37 -2.55 -9.65
CA ILE A 426 13.94 -2.66 -10.00
C ILE A 426 13.68 -2.17 -11.42
N LEU A 427 14.29 -1.04 -11.75
CA LEU A 427 14.21 -0.40 -13.04
C LEU A 427 14.65 -1.34 -14.17
N GLU A 428 15.79 -2.02 -14.02
CA GLU A 428 16.32 -2.97 -15.01
C GLU A 428 15.55 -4.29 -15.07
N ARG A 429 15.01 -4.78 -13.93
CA ARG A 429 14.44 -6.13 -13.84
C ARG A 429 12.94 -6.21 -14.06
N THR A 430 12.21 -5.13 -13.77
CA THR A 430 10.73 -5.18 -13.69
C THR A 430 10.03 -4.03 -14.40
N LEU A 431 10.74 -2.93 -14.66
CA LEU A 431 10.23 -1.75 -15.38
C LEU A 431 11.00 -1.48 -16.69
N ALA A 432 11.66 -2.50 -17.26
CA ALA A 432 12.48 -2.32 -18.44
C ALA A 432 11.65 -1.86 -19.65
N GLY A 433 10.50 -2.50 -19.88
CA GLY A 433 9.56 -2.12 -20.94
C GLY A 433 8.97 -0.72 -20.74
N ASP A 434 8.67 -0.34 -19.49
CA ASP A 434 8.16 0.98 -19.14
C ASP A 434 9.16 2.09 -19.52
N ILE A 435 10.47 1.86 -19.32
CA ILE A 435 11.51 2.79 -19.74
C ILE A 435 11.68 2.82 -21.25
N ASP A 436 11.58 1.69 -21.91
CA ASP A 436 11.68 1.65 -23.37
C ASP A 436 10.56 2.49 -24.01
N ASN A 437 9.35 2.40 -23.46
CA ASN A 437 8.22 3.24 -23.83
C ASN A 437 8.51 4.74 -23.63
N LEU A 438 9.01 5.15 -22.46
CA LEU A 438 9.41 6.54 -22.19
C LEU A 438 10.55 7.01 -23.12
N THR A 439 11.57 6.17 -23.31
CA THR A 439 12.74 6.47 -24.14
C THR A 439 12.34 6.74 -25.57
N TYR A 440 11.37 5.99 -26.11
CA TYR A 440 10.89 6.26 -27.45
C TYR A 440 10.14 7.59 -27.56
N ILE A 441 9.26 7.90 -26.60
CA ILE A 441 8.58 9.20 -26.57
C ILE A 441 9.64 10.32 -26.54
N LEU A 442 10.65 10.18 -25.68
CA LEU A 442 11.75 11.13 -25.58
C LEU A 442 12.55 11.24 -26.89
N LYS A 443 12.83 10.12 -27.57
CA LYS A 443 13.53 10.12 -28.86
C LYS A 443 12.72 10.83 -29.94
N LYS A 444 11.41 10.60 -30.01
CA LYS A 444 10.50 11.28 -30.96
C LYS A 444 10.49 12.79 -30.73
N ILE A 445 10.52 13.22 -29.48
CA ILE A 445 10.62 14.65 -29.11
C ILE A 445 11.99 15.21 -29.50
N ALA A 446 13.07 14.53 -29.10
CA ALA A 446 14.45 14.96 -29.34
C ALA A 446 14.79 15.06 -30.84
N SER A 447 14.30 14.15 -31.68
CA SER A 447 14.51 14.17 -33.13
C SER A 447 13.90 15.37 -33.85
N LYS A 448 12.96 16.08 -33.20
CA LYS A 448 12.39 17.34 -33.71
C LYS A 448 13.12 18.58 -33.19
N HIS A 449 14.09 18.39 -32.30
CA HIS A 449 14.88 19.45 -31.71
C HIS A 449 16.26 19.51 -32.38
N ARG A 450 16.68 20.70 -32.83
CA ARG A 450 17.92 20.88 -33.60
C ARG A 450 19.14 20.26 -32.93
N TYR A 451 19.28 20.46 -31.62
CA TYR A 451 20.41 19.95 -30.83
C TYR A 451 20.19 18.54 -30.27
N GLY A 452 19.03 17.93 -30.54
CA GLY A 452 18.68 16.58 -30.06
C GLY A 452 18.70 15.50 -31.14
N ASN A 453 18.98 15.85 -32.40
CA ASN A 453 18.91 14.91 -33.52
C ASN A 453 19.94 13.76 -33.40
N ASP A 454 21.12 14.08 -32.87
CA ASP A 454 22.23 13.13 -32.68
C ASP A 454 22.10 12.26 -31.42
N PHE A 455 21.08 12.49 -30.57
CA PHE A 455 20.88 11.68 -29.38
C PHE A 455 20.48 10.24 -29.76
N THR A 456 21.26 9.27 -29.29
CA THR A 456 20.98 7.86 -29.55
C THR A 456 19.89 7.34 -28.60
N ILE A 457 19.12 6.33 -29.01
CA ILE A 457 18.14 5.66 -28.13
C ILE A 457 18.83 5.14 -26.86
N ASN A 458 20.00 4.50 -26.99
CA ASN A 458 20.76 4.00 -25.85
C ASN A 458 21.25 5.12 -24.92
N GLY A 459 21.68 6.26 -25.48
CA GLY A 459 22.06 7.44 -24.69
C GLY A 459 20.89 8.00 -23.89
N LEU A 460 19.74 8.18 -24.54
CA LEU A 460 18.52 8.65 -23.89
C LEU A 460 18.01 7.67 -22.83
N LYS A 461 18.02 6.36 -23.11
CA LYS A 461 17.63 5.30 -22.16
C LYS A 461 18.47 5.36 -20.89
N ARG A 462 19.80 5.45 -21.03
CA ARG A 462 20.72 5.56 -19.90
C ARG A 462 20.52 6.86 -19.12
N ALA A 463 20.38 7.98 -19.81
CA ALA A 463 20.18 9.28 -19.19
C ALA A 463 18.86 9.33 -18.39
N ILE A 464 17.76 8.84 -18.96
CA ILE A 464 16.46 8.86 -18.27
C ILE A 464 16.40 7.86 -17.12
N ALA A 465 17.02 6.68 -17.27
CA ALA A 465 17.15 5.71 -16.18
C ALA A 465 17.88 6.33 -14.97
N GLU A 466 19.00 7.00 -15.21
CA GLU A 466 19.76 7.71 -14.16
C GLU A 466 18.93 8.79 -13.47
N VAL A 467 18.21 9.60 -14.24
CA VAL A 467 17.35 10.66 -13.68
C VAL A 467 16.24 10.05 -12.81
N LEU A 468 15.59 8.98 -13.27
CA LEU A 468 14.51 8.31 -12.53
C LEU A 468 14.98 7.75 -11.19
N THR A 469 16.17 7.12 -11.13
CA THR A 469 16.67 6.50 -9.88
C THR A 469 17.16 7.50 -8.85
N LEU A 470 17.60 8.69 -9.30
CA LEU A 470 18.12 9.74 -8.44
C LEU A 470 17.05 10.59 -7.75
N PHE A 471 15.77 10.54 -8.18
CA PHE A 471 14.71 11.30 -7.52
C PHE A 471 14.62 10.95 -6.02
N PRO A 472 14.73 11.94 -5.11
CA PRO A 472 14.69 11.70 -3.67
C PRO A 472 13.28 11.63 -3.11
N ILE A 473 12.25 11.95 -3.91
CA ILE A 473 10.83 11.95 -3.56
C ILE A 473 10.06 10.98 -4.46
N TYR A 474 8.80 10.67 -4.12
CA TYR A 474 7.95 9.78 -4.93
C TYR A 474 7.71 10.34 -6.33
N ARG A 475 7.34 11.62 -6.46
CA ARG A 475 7.16 12.28 -7.76
C ARG A 475 7.08 13.79 -7.63
N THR A 476 7.28 14.47 -8.75
CA THR A 476 6.90 15.87 -8.94
C THR A 476 5.44 15.99 -9.41
N TYR A 477 4.91 17.22 -9.41
CA TYR A 477 3.53 17.55 -9.77
C TYR A 477 3.44 18.65 -10.85
N THR A 478 4.36 18.63 -11.82
CA THR A 478 4.27 19.44 -13.03
C THR A 478 3.03 19.07 -13.83
N ASN A 479 2.23 20.08 -14.20
CA ASN A 479 0.99 19.94 -14.96
C ASN A 479 0.76 21.16 -15.87
N PRO A 480 -0.39 21.32 -16.55
CA PRO A 480 -0.66 22.48 -17.41
C PRO A 480 -0.60 23.86 -16.71
N GLU A 481 -0.75 23.91 -15.38
CA GLU A 481 -0.66 25.15 -14.60
C GLU A 481 0.80 25.56 -14.31
N GLY A 482 1.75 24.64 -14.53
CA GLY A 482 3.18 24.90 -14.41
C GLY A 482 3.88 23.94 -13.45
N ILE A 483 5.01 24.41 -12.90
CA ILE A 483 5.92 23.62 -12.05
C ILE A 483 5.96 24.25 -10.67
N LEU A 484 5.88 23.42 -9.63
CA LEU A 484 6.04 23.88 -8.25
C LEU A 484 7.49 24.34 -7.99
N PRO A 485 7.72 25.40 -7.21
CA PRO A 485 9.08 25.84 -6.87
C PRO A 485 9.95 24.76 -6.21
N ALA A 486 9.34 23.87 -5.40
CA ALA A 486 10.03 22.74 -4.80
C ALA A 486 10.46 21.70 -5.86
N ASP A 487 9.56 21.34 -6.78
CA ASP A 487 9.83 20.39 -7.88
C ASP A 487 10.95 20.86 -8.79
N ARG A 488 11.00 22.17 -9.10
CA ARG A 488 12.11 22.76 -9.87
C ARG A 488 13.46 22.48 -9.21
N ARG A 489 13.55 22.63 -7.89
CA ARG A 489 14.78 22.37 -7.14
C ARG A 489 15.16 20.89 -7.18
N TYR A 490 14.20 19.99 -6.95
CA TYR A 490 14.47 18.54 -7.05
C TYR A 490 14.97 18.14 -8.43
N ILE A 491 14.35 18.64 -9.50
CA ILE A 491 14.77 18.38 -10.89
C ILE A 491 16.21 18.86 -11.11
N GLN A 492 16.55 20.06 -10.69
CA GLN A 492 17.89 20.63 -10.86
C GLN A 492 18.95 19.83 -10.09
N ASP A 493 18.68 19.50 -8.82
CA ASP A 493 19.59 18.71 -7.97
C ASP A 493 19.83 17.31 -8.58
N VAL A 494 18.77 16.65 -9.05
CA VAL A 494 18.83 15.34 -9.72
C VAL A 494 19.64 15.41 -11.01
N ILE A 495 19.39 16.40 -11.86
CA ILE A 495 20.13 16.53 -13.13
C ILE A 495 21.60 16.85 -12.87
N GLN A 496 21.90 17.70 -11.89
CA GLN A 496 23.28 18.00 -11.53
C GLN A 496 24.03 16.72 -11.12
N GLN A 497 23.42 15.89 -10.26
CA GLN A 497 23.99 14.61 -9.86
C GLN A 497 24.13 13.65 -11.06
N ALA A 498 23.11 13.56 -11.91
CA ALA A 498 23.15 12.71 -13.11
C ALA A 498 24.28 13.13 -14.08
N LYS A 499 24.51 14.44 -14.25
CA LYS A 499 25.61 14.97 -15.07
C LYS A 499 26.98 14.63 -14.48
N SER A 500 27.11 14.58 -13.16
CA SER A 500 28.32 14.10 -12.48
C SER A 500 28.53 12.61 -12.66
N ASN A 501 27.47 11.80 -12.61
CA ASN A 501 27.54 10.34 -12.77
C ASN A 501 27.79 9.91 -14.22
N LEU A 502 27.21 10.62 -15.19
CA LEU A 502 27.25 10.29 -16.63
C LEU A 502 27.77 11.48 -17.47
N PRO A 503 29.04 11.89 -17.34
CA PRO A 503 29.58 13.09 -18.00
C PRO A 503 29.56 13.00 -19.54
N LEU A 504 29.56 11.78 -20.11
CA LEU A 504 29.47 11.57 -21.56
C LEU A 504 28.08 11.86 -22.14
N LEU A 505 27.04 11.93 -21.30
CA LEU A 505 25.65 12.19 -21.70
C LEU A 505 25.21 13.62 -21.34
N HIS A 506 26.17 14.56 -21.27
CA HIS A 506 25.91 15.93 -20.83
C HIS A 506 24.85 16.65 -21.68
N HIS A 507 24.86 16.44 -22.99
CA HIS A 507 23.90 17.08 -23.90
C HIS A 507 22.49 16.50 -23.74
N GLU A 508 22.36 15.18 -23.62
CA GLU A 508 21.11 14.48 -23.35
C GLU A 508 20.51 14.95 -22.01
N LEU A 509 21.31 14.98 -20.94
CA LEU A 509 20.87 15.41 -19.62
C LEU A 509 20.49 16.89 -19.58
N THR A 510 21.20 17.76 -20.31
CA THR A 510 20.82 19.18 -20.44
C THR A 510 19.52 19.36 -21.21
N PHE A 511 19.26 18.51 -22.21
CA PHE A 511 17.98 18.50 -22.91
C PHE A 511 16.84 17.99 -22.01
N ILE A 512 17.07 16.91 -21.27
CA ILE A 512 16.10 16.37 -20.30
C ILE A 512 15.78 17.43 -19.23
N GLU A 513 16.76 18.18 -18.74
CA GLU A 513 16.55 19.28 -17.80
C GLU A 513 15.57 20.32 -18.34
N LYS A 514 15.83 20.86 -19.54
CA LYS A 514 14.94 21.81 -20.21
C LYS A 514 13.54 21.26 -20.38
N LEU A 515 13.45 19.98 -20.74
CA LEU A 515 12.18 19.29 -20.94
C LEU A 515 11.40 19.17 -19.62
N LEU A 516 12.03 18.68 -18.55
CA LEU A 516 11.42 18.55 -17.23
C LEU A 516 11.03 19.91 -16.62
N LEU A 517 11.81 20.95 -16.92
CA LEU A 517 11.55 22.32 -16.48
C LEU A 517 10.58 23.10 -17.39
N LEU A 518 10.04 22.45 -18.44
CA LEU A 518 9.18 23.06 -19.46
C LEU A 518 9.75 24.38 -20.02
N GLU A 519 11.07 24.44 -20.18
CA GLU A 519 11.77 25.60 -20.72
C GLU A 519 11.67 25.60 -22.25
N TYR A 520 10.49 25.99 -22.74
CA TYR A 520 10.19 26.00 -24.16
C TYR A 520 11.05 27.00 -24.92
N GLU A 521 11.59 26.58 -26.06
CA GLU A 521 12.18 27.50 -27.03
C GLU A 521 11.07 28.29 -27.75
N ASN A 522 11.32 29.56 -28.06
CA ASN A 522 10.35 30.43 -28.77
C ASN A 522 9.90 29.88 -30.14
N SER A 523 10.65 28.94 -30.71
CA SER A 523 10.39 28.29 -32.00
C SER A 523 9.45 27.07 -31.90
N LEU A 524 9.13 26.59 -30.70
CA LEU A 524 8.28 25.42 -30.51
C LEU A 524 6.81 25.78 -30.76
N THR A 525 6.14 24.97 -31.57
CA THR A 525 4.69 25.07 -31.78
C THR A 525 3.93 24.58 -30.55
N PRO A 526 2.67 25.01 -30.34
CA PRO A 526 1.85 24.53 -29.22
C PRO A 526 1.76 23.00 -29.15
N ASN A 527 1.59 22.32 -30.29
CA ASN A 527 1.58 20.85 -30.36
C ASN A 527 2.89 20.21 -29.89
N HIS A 528 4.05 20.87 -30.08
CA HIS A 528 5.32 20.37 -29.53
C HIS A 528 5.43 20.63 -28.03
N GLN A 529 4.91 21.75 -27.53
CA GLN A 529 4.86 22.04 -26.10
C GLN A 529 3.98 21.04 -25.35
N GLU A 530 2.84 20.65 -25.94
CA GLU A 530 1.96 19.58 -25.44
C GLU A 530 2.67 18.22 -25.40
N GLN A 531 3.50 17.90 -26.39
CA GLN A 531 4.31 16.66 -26.37
C GLN A 531 5.33 16.63 -25.25
N TRP A 532 5.97 17.78 -24.95
CA TRP A 532 6.89 17.90 -23.81
C TRP A 532 6.14 17.72 -22.50
N LEU A 533 5.03 18.44 -22.31
CA LEU A 533 4.19 18.33 -21.12
C LEU A 533 3.68 16.89 -20.94
N TYR A 534 3.23 16.25 -22.02
CA TYR A 534 2.81 14.86 -22.03
C TYR A 534 3.91 13.94 -21.49
N PHE A 535 5.14 14.07 -22.01
CA PHE A 535 6.27 13.28 -21.53
C PHE A 535 6.54 13.51 -20.04
N VAL A 536 6.58 14.77 -19.58
CA VAL A 536 6.83 15.08 -18.16
C VAL A 536 5.75 14.45 -17.29
N MET A 537 4.48 14.64 -17.62
CA MET A 537 3.37 14.09 -16.84
C MET A 537 3.36 12.56 -16.83
N ARG A 538 3.74 11.93 -17.96
CA ARG A 538 3.95 10.47 -18.03
C ARG A 538 5.09 10.00 -17.14
N LEU A 539 6.25 10.65 -17.22
CA LEU A 539 7.42 10.29 -16.41
C LEU A 539 7.11 10.29 -14.91
N GLN A 540 6.32 11.27 -14.45
CA GLN A 540 5.91 11.39 -13.05
C GLN A 540 5.08 10.18 -12.55
N GLN A 541 4.46 9.40 -13.43
CA GLN A 541 3.72 8.18 -13.06
C GLN A 541 4.65 6.98 -12.77
N TYR A 542 5.95 7.07 -13.09
CA TYR A 542 6.92 5.97 -12.93
C TYR A 542 7.91 6.18 -11.79
N THR A 543 8.18 7.42 -11.38
CA THR A 543 9.07 7.69 -10.23
C THR A 543 8.50 7.15 -8.91
N GLY A 544 7.17 7.20 -8.74
CA GLY A 544 6.48 6.71 -7.54
C GLY A 544 6.59 5.19 -7.38
N PRO A 545 6.20 4.39 -8.38
CA PRO A 545 6.46 2.95 -8.43
C PRO A 545 7.91 2.57 -8.16
N LEU A 546 8.86 3.31 -8.75
CA LEU A 546 10.27 3.07 -8.57
C LEU A 546 10.72 3.32 -7.13
N MET A 547 10.21 4.38 -6.50
CA MET A 547 10.43 4.66 -5.08
C MET A 547 9.86 3.53 -4.21
N ALA A 548 8.60 3.16 -4.39
CA ALA A 548 7.97 2.11 -3.60
C ALA A 548 8.69 0.75 -3.74
N LYS A 549 8.92 0.28 -4.95
CA LYS A 549 9.52 -1.04 -5.18
C LYS A 549 11.03 -1.07 -4.90
N GLY A 550 11.74 0.01 -5.21
CA GLY A 550 13.18 0.13 -5.01
C GLY A 550 13.56 0.39 -3.55
N VAL A 551 12.77 1.20 -2.83
CA VAL A 551 13.04 1.57 -1.45
C VAL A 551 12.23 0.71 -0.49
N GLU A 552 10.91 0.86 -0.46
CA GLU A 552 10.07 0.22 0.56
C GLU A 552 10.13 -1.31 0.51
N ASP A 553 10.09 -1.87 -0.68
CA ASP A 553 10.05 -3.32 -0.91
C ASP A 553 11.41 -3.91 -1.25
N THR A 554 12.50 -3.15 -1.12
CA THR A 554 13.85 -3.68 -1.35
C THR A 554 14.89 -3.07 -0.41
N ALA A 555 15.17 -1.76 -0.49
CA ALA A 555 16.21 -1.14 0.34
C ALA A 555 15.91 -1.26 1.84
N LEU A 556 14.64 -1.12 2.26
CA LEU A 556 14.22 -1.28 3.67
C LEU A 556 14.37 -2.71 4.21
N TYR A 557 14.51 -3.71 3.35
CA TYR A 557 14.80 -5.09 3.74
C TYR A 557 16.30 -5.42 3.76
N VAL A 558 17.14 -4.52 3.22
CA VAL A 558 18.60 -4.67 3.17
C VAL A 558 19.29 -3.79 4.21
N TYR A 559 18.86 -2.54 4.41
CA TYR A 559 19.49 -1.63 5.37
C TYR A 559 19.04 -1.92 6.80
N ASN A 560 19.53 -3.01 7.39
CA ASN A 560 19.01 -3.52 8.67
C ASN A 560 19.68 -2.90 9.90
N ARG A 561 20.29 -1.71 9.80
CA ARG A 561 20.94 -0.99 10.92
C ARG A 561 20.02 -0.94 12.14
N PHE A 562 18.79 -0.47 11.92
CA PHE A 562 17.75 -0.45 12.95
C PHE A 562 16.36 -0.49 12.33
N ILE A 563 15.72 -1.66 12.35
CA ILE A 563 14.52 -1.93 11.53
C ILE A 563 13.25 -1.21 12.02
N SER A 564 13.29 -0.57 13.20
CA SER A 564 12.20 0.29 13.66
C SER A 564 11.96 1.49 12.74
N LEU A 565 13.02 1.94 12.04
CA LEU A 565 12.98 3.07 11.11
C LEU A 565 12.68 2.63 9.67
N ASN A 566 12.62 1.33 9.42
CA ASN A 566 12.43 0.76 8.08
C ASN A 566 10.93 0.57 7.80
N GLU A 567 10.21 1.68 7.73
CA GLU A 567 8.76 1.70 7.59
C GLU A 567 8.32 2.42 6.30
N VAL A 568 7.07 2.25 5.88
CA VAL A 568 6.49 3.00 4.75
C VAL A 568 6.61 4.51 5.04
N GLY A 569 7.22 5.25 4.11
CA GLY A 569 7.58 6.68 4.30
C GLY A 569 8.73 6.95 5.29
N GLY A 570 9.38 5.90 5.80
CA GLY A 570 10.52 6.01 6.68
C GLY A 570 11.82 6.23 5.91
N ASN A 571 12.73 7.00 6.51
CA ASN A 571 14.09 7.20 6.00
C ASN A 571 15.10 6.68 7.04
N PRO A 572 15.59 5.44 6.91
CA PRO A 572 16.52 4.81 7.86
C PRO A 572 17.84 5.56 8.06
N ASP A 573 18.21 6.50 7.21
CA ASP A 573 19.42 7.32 7.39
C ASP A 573 19.24 8.32 8.54
N ASN A 574 18.03 8.84 8.72
CA ASN A 574 17.64 9.73 9.82
C ASN A 574 17.37 8.92 11.10
N PHE A 575 18.34 8.85 12.01
CA PHE A 575 18.23 8.04 13.22
C PHE A 575 17.40 8.74 14.32
N GLY A 576 16.07 8.63 14.21
CA GLY A 576 15.13 9.21 15.18
C GLY A 576 14.79 10.68 14.93
N VAL A 577 13.99 11.24 15.82
CA VAL A 577 13.45 12.61 15.73
C VAL A 577 13.61 13.30 17.08
N SER A 578 14.09 14.55 17.07
CA SER A 578 14.23 15.36 18.27
C SER A 578 12.88 15.89 18.76
N ILE A 579 12.77 16.20 20.05
CA ILE A 579 11.54 16.80 20.62
C ILE A 579 11.17 18.12 19.89
N PRO A 580 12.11 19.05 19.63
CA PRO A 580 11.83 20.25 18.84
C PRO A 580 11.31 19.95 17.43
N ASP A 581 11.87 18.96 16.73
CA ASP A 581 11.44 18.60 15.37
C ASP A 581 10.01 18.05 15.36
N PHE A 582 9.67 17.20 16.35
CA PHE A 582 8.31 16.69 16.51
C PHE A 582 7.31 17.82 16.81
N HIS A 583 7.67 18.79 17.65
CA HIS A 583 6.83 19.94 17.92
C HIS A 583 6.67 20.84 16.69
N ASN A 584 7.75 21.13 15.96
CA ASN A 584 7.71 21.89 14.72
C ASN A 584 6.82 21.21 13.67
N PHE A 585 6.92 19.88 13.52
CA PHE A 585 6.03 19.10 12.66
C PHE A 585 4.55 19.29 13.04
N ASN A 586 4.20 19.17 14.33
CA ASN A 586 2.82 19.37 14.78
C ASN A 586 2.32 20.82 14.60
N GLN A 587 3.19 21.82 14.75
CA GLN A 587 2.86 23.22 14.48
C GLN A 587 2.59 23.46 12.99
N GLN A 588 3.42 22.90 12.10
CA GLN A 588 3.20 23.01 10.66
C GLN A 588 1.91 22.31 10.23
N ARG A 589 1.67 21.11 10.78
CA ARG A 589 0.44 20.35 10.56
C ARG A 589 -0.81 21.13 10.99
N GLN A 590 -0.78 21.76 12.17
CA GLN A 590 -1.88 22.61 12.62
C GLN A 590 -2.18 23.76 11.65
N ASN A 591 -1.15 24.37 11.07
CA ASN A 591 -1.31 25.54 10.20
C ASN A 591 -1.77 25.18 8.78
N ARG A 592 -1.43 23.99 8.28
CA ARG A 592 -1.63 23.61 6.87
C ARG A 592 -2.59 22.43 6.66
N TRP A 593 -2.51 21.42 7.53
CA TRP A 593 -3.13 20.11 7.35
C TRP A 593 -3.79 19.62 8.65
N LEU A 594 -4.57 20.49 9.29
CA LEU A 594 -5.14 20.32 10.64
C LEU A 594 -6.01 19.06 10.78
N HIS A 595 -6.57 18.57 9.68
CA HIS A 595 -7.47 17.43 9.64
C HIS A 595 -6.87 16.21 8.92
N SER A 596 -5.54 16.19 8.72
CA SER A 596 -4.81 15.03 8.22
C SER A 596 -4.84 13.87 9.23
N MET A 597 -4.73 12.63 8.79
CA MET A 597 -4.81 11.45 9.67
C MET A 597 -3.52 11.20 10.44
N ASN A 598 -3.63 10.83 11.71
CA ASN A 598 -2.52 10.45 12.59
C ASN A 598 -2.51 8.92 12.70
N ALA A 599 -1.86 8.26 11.75
CA ALA A 599 -1.73 6.81 11.73
C ALA A 599 -0.51 6.35 12.52
N THR A 600 -0.61 5.15 13.08
CA THR A 600 0.53 4.43 13.69
C THR A 600 0.61 2.98 13.23
N SER A 601 -0.47 2.35 12.78
CA SER A 601 -0.44 1.07 12.04
C SER A 601 -1.40 1.19 10.87
N THR A 602 -1.11 0.48 9.77
CA THR A 602 -2.01 0.36 8.62
C THR A 602 -1.97 -1.08 8.08
N HIS A 603 -2.72 -1.36 7.02
CA HIS A 603 -2.65 -2.63 6.32
C HIS A 603 -1.37 -2.80 5.46
N ASP A 604 -0.57 -1.74 5.29
CA ASP A 604 0.67 -1.77 4.50
C ASP A 604 1.94 -1.45 5.32
N THR A 605 1.80 -1.00 6.57
CA THR A 605 2.95 -0.88 7.46
C THR A 605 3.69 -2.21 7.55
N LYS A 606 5.01 -2.17 7.38
CA LYS A 606 5.91 -3.32 7.42
C LYS A 606 5.88 -4.00 8.79
N ARG A 607 5.51 -3.27 9.86
CA ARG A 607 5.46 -3.76 11.24
C ARG A 607 4.30 -3.11 12.01
N GLY A 608 3.78 -3.82 13.01
CA GLY A 608 2.80 -3.28 13.95
C GLY A 608 3.41 -2.20 14.86
N GLU A 609 2.55 -1.32 15.36
CA GLU A 609 2.97 -0.15 16.15
C GLU A 609 3.66 -0.52 17.46
N ASP A 610 3.35 -1.69 18.02
CA ASP A 610 3.93 -2.14 19.29
C ASP A 610 5.23 -2.95 19.09
N ILE A 611 5.45 -3.52 17.90
CA ILE A 611 6.78 -4.01 17.50
C ILE A 611 7.76 -2.84 17.46
N ARG A 612 7.40 -1.71 16.82
CA ARG A 612 8.27 -0.54 16.76
C ARG A 612 8.49 0.08 18.14
N ALA A 613 7.44 0.19 18.97
CA ALA A 613 7.57 0.67 20.35
C ALA A 613 8.57 -0.14 21.17
N ARG A 614 8.60 -1.48 21.00
CA ARG A 614 9.60 -2.38 21.62
C ARG A 614 10.99 -2.20 21.03
N LEU A 615 11.11 -2.15 19.70
CA LEU A 615 12.40 -1.96 19.05
C LEU A 615 13.07 -0.65 19.49
N ASN A 616 12.31 0.44 19.62
CA ASN A 616 12.80 1.75 20.04
C ASN A 616 13.52 1.73 21.40
N VAL A 617 13.17 0.80 22.30
CA VAL A 617 13.88 0.60 23.58
C VAL A 617 15.35 0.22 23.36
N LEU A 618 15.67 -0.51 22.29
CA LEU A 618 17.06 -0.89 21.98
C LEU A 618 17.95 0.34 21.74
N SER A 619 17.37 1.45 21.24
CA SER A 619 18.10 2.70 21.04
C SER A 619 18.61 3.31 22.35
N GLU A 620 18.00 2.96 23.49
CA GLU A 620 18.39 3.46 24.81
C GLU A 620 19.58 2.69 25.41
N ILE A 621 19.77 1.44 24.99
CA ILE A 621 20.77 0.51 25.54
C ILE A 621 21.61 -0.16 24.44
N PRO A 622 22.28 0.62 23.56
CA PRO A 622 22.99 0.09 22.40
C PRO A 622 24.11 -0.90 22.76
N GLU A 623 24.85 -0.67 23.85
CA GLU A 623 25.93 -1.58 24.25
C GLU A 623 25.40 -2.92 24.78
N GLU A 624 24.27 -2.91 25.51
CA GLU A 624 23.63 -4.17 25.90
C GLU A 624 23.12 -4.92 24.66
N TRP A 625 22.47 -4.22 23.72
CA TRP A 625 22.02 -4.80 22.46
C TRP A 625 23.16 -5.46 21.69
N LYS A 626 24.30 -4.77 21.57
CA LYS A 626 25.53 -5.31 20.98
C LYS A 626 25.94 -6.62 21.64
N THR A 627 26.04 -6.65 22.97
CA THR A 627 26.41 -7.86 23.72
C THR A 627 25.44 -9.01 23.45
N GLN A 628 24.14 -8.74 23.42
CA GLN A 628 23.13 -9.77 23.15
C GLN A 628 23.26 -10.33 21.73
N VAL A 629 23.41 -9.47 20.71
CA VAL A 629 23.56 -9.91 19.31
C VAL A 629 24.78 -10.78 19.13
N TYR A 630 25.93 -10.40 19.71
CA TYR A 630 27.13 -11.22 19.64
C TYR A 630 26.91 -12.60 20.27
N ALA A 631 26.26 -12.65 21.44
CA ALA A 631 25.92 -13.91 22.08
C ALA A 631 24.96 -14.75 21.23
N PHE A 632 23.93 -14.16 20.64
CA PHE A 632 22.98 -14.87 19.77
C PHE A 632 23.68 -15.43 18.52
N CYS A 633 24.51 -14.60 17.87
CA CYS A 633 25.34 -14.99 16.73
C CYS A 633 26.32 -16.13 17.03
N GLU A 634 26.81 -16.22 18.27
CA GLU A 634 27.72 -17.28 18.73
C GLU A 634 26.95 -18.58 19.02
N ILE A 635 25.87 -18.50 19.81
CA ILE A 635 25.01 -19.64 20.17
C ILE A 635 24.46 -20.31 18.90
N ASN A 636 23.98 -19.51 17.95
CA ASN A 636 23.30 -20.02 16.76
C ASN A 636 24.24 -20.37 15.60
N ARG A 637 25.56 -20.26 15.79
CA ARG A 637 26.55 -20.46 14.71
C ARG A 637 26.45 -21.83 14.07
N ASP A 638 26.27 -22.87 14.88
CA ASP A 638 26.22 -24.27 14.43
C ASP A 638 24.86 -24.63 13.80
N HIS A 639 23.84 -23.78 13.94
CA HIS A 639 22.56 -23.92 13.26
C HIS A 639 22.60 -23.42 11.81
N LYS A 640 23.66 -22.69 11.42
CA LYS A 640 23.82 -22.22 10.05
C LYS A 640 24.20 -23.36 9.11
N THR A 641 23.71 -23.28 7.88
CA THR A 641 24.07 -24.21 6.82
C THR A 641 25.31 -23.70 6.09
N SER A 642 26.35 -24.54 5.99
CA SER A 642 27.55 -24.20 5.21
C SER A 642 27.41 -24.67 3.76
N VAL A 643 27.66 -23.77 2.81
CA VAL A 643 27.73 -24.08 1.38
C VAL A 643 29.12 -23.71 0.87
N ASN A 644 29.77 -24.65 0.17
CA ASN A 644 31.10 -24.50 -0.42
C ASN A 644 32.21 -24.03 0.55
N LYS A 645 32.18 -24.51 1.80
CA LYS A 645 33.19 -24.28 2.88
C LYS A 645 33.45 -22.83 3.30
N SER A 646 32.85 -21.82 2.66
CA SER A 646 33.08 -20.40 2.97
C SER A 646 31.81 -19.58 3.21
N LEU A 647 30.65 -19.98 2.67
CA LEU A 647 29.39 -19.24 2.85
C LEU A 647 28.53 -19.91 3.93
N LEU A 648 28.16 -19.14 4.95
CA LEU A 648 27.20 -19.56 5.97
C LEU A 648 25.83 -18.96 5.66
N MET A 649 24.80 -19.78 5.69
CA MET A 649 23.41 -19.41 5.45
C MET A 649 22.58 -19.62 6.73
N PRO A 650 21.75 -18.65 7.14
CA PRO A 650 21.57 -17.34 6.50
C PRO A 650 22.79 -16.43 6.64
N ASP A 651 22.88 -15.43 5.77
CA ASP A 651 23.91 -14.40 5.84
C ASP A 651 23.79 -13.59 7.15
N ARG A 652 24.81 -12.81 7.48
CA ARG A 652 24.82 -12.04 8.74
C ARG A 652 23.78 -10.91 8.75
N ASN A 653 23.42 -10.35 7.61
CA ASN A 653 22.45 -9.26 7.54
C ASN A 653 21.02 -9.76 7.77
N ASP A 654 20.64 -10.87 7.14
CA ASP A 654 19.35 -11.54 7.37
C ASP A 654 19.24 -12.05 8.82
N GLU A 655 20.33 -12.59 9.39
CA GLU A 655 20.38 -12.99 10.80
C GLU A 655 20.18 -11.81 11.76
N TYR A 656 20.85 -10.67 11.50
CA TYR A 656 20.70 -9.47 12.33
C TYR A 656 19.29 -8.87 12.26
N GLN A 657 18.67 -8.90 11.07
CA GLN A 657 17.27 -8.52 10.89
C GLN A 657 16.33 -9.46 11.66
N PHE A 658 16.58 -10.76 11.61
CA PHE A 658 15.80 -11.77 12.32
C PHE A 658 15.81 -11.53 13.83
N TYR A 659 16.96 -11.26 14.45
CA TYR A 659 17.02 -10.99 15.90
C TYR A 659 16.25 -9.75 16.32
N GLN A 660 16.33 -8.67 15.54
CA GLN A 660 15.52 -7.47 15.82
C GLN A 660 14.02 -7.79 15.70
N MET A 661 13.60 -8.48 14.64
CA MET A 661 12.20 -8.86 14.49
C MET A 661 11.72 -9.76 15.62
N LEU A 662 12.55 -10.73 16.01
CA LEU A 662 12.26 -11.63 17.13
C LEU A 662 12.04 -10.82 18.42
N ILE A 663 12.90 -9.86 18.75
CA ILE A 663 12.73 -8.98 19.91
C ILE A 663 11.39 -8.22 19.87
N GLY A 664 11.09 -7.63 18.71
CA GLY A 664 9.90 -6.82 18.53
C GLY A 664 8.61 -7.64 18.62
N ALA A 665 8.54 -8.78 17.92
CA ALA A 665 7.31 -9.52 17.68
C ALA A 665 7.02 -10.66 18.67
N PHE A 666 7.98 -11.02 19.55
CA PHE A 666 7.80 -12.16 20.46
C PHE A 666 6.56 -11.98 21.36
N PRO A 667 5.66 -12.98 21.44
CA PRO A 667 4.40 -12.84 22.17
C PRO A 667 4.59 -12.74 23.70
N PHE A 668 3.58 -12.21 24.39
CA PHE A 668 3.61 -12.11 25.86
C PHE A 668 3.27 -13.45 26.54
N PHE A 669 2.41 -14.27 25.92
CA PHE A 669 1.90 -15.50 26.52
C PHE A 669 2.40 -16.75 25.78
N GLU A 670 2.77 -17.77 26.54
CA GLU A 670 3.26 -19.05 26.01
C GLU A 670 2.24 -19.75 25.10
N SER A 671 0.95 -19.54 25.33
CA SER A 671 -0.13 -20.07 24.49
C SER A 671 -0.07 -19.59 23.05
N GLU A 672 0.60 -18.47 22.77
CA GLU A 672 0.73 -17.88 21.44
C GLU A 672 1.96 -18.39 20.67
N TYR A 673 2.87 -19.12 21.33
CA TYR A 673 4.17 -19.49 20.76
C TYR A 673 4.03 -20.33 19.49
N ASN A 674 3.12 -21.31 19.50
CA ASN A 674 2.90 -22.19 18.34
C ASN A 674 2.50 -21.42 17.08
N ASN A 675 1.58 -20.46 17.22
CA ASN A 675 1.15 -19.63 16.10
C ASN A 675 2.29 -18.68 15.67
N PHE A 676 3.01 -18.12 16.64
CA PHE A 676 4.14 -17.22 16.39
C PHE A 676 5.27 -17.87 15.57
N TYR A 677 5.61 -19.14 15.82
CA TYR A 677 6.67 -19.83 15.08
C TYR A 677 6.42 -19.89 13.58
N GLN A 678 5.19 -20.18 13.16
CA GLN A 678 4.82 -20.17 11.75
C GLN A 678 4.92 -18.76 11.17
N ARG A 679 4.35 -17.78 11.88
CA ARG A 679 4.34 -16.37 11.44
C ARG A 679 5.74 -15.81 11.21
N ILE A 680 6.69 -16.06 12.12
CA ILE A 680 8.06 -15.54 11.99
C ILE A 680 8.82 -16.24 10.86
N GLN A 681 8.57 -17.53 10.62
CA GLN A 681 9.16 -18.26 9.50
C GLN A 681 8.69 -17.70 8.16
N ASP A 682 7.39 -17.42 8.02
CA ASP A 682 6.81 -16.81 6.82
C ASP A 682 7.33 -15.39 6.60
N TYR A 683 7.43 -14.59 7.68
CA TYR A 683 8.03 -13.25 7.62
C TYR A 683 9.47 -13.29 7.11
N VAL A 684 10.31 -14.16 7.67
CA VAL A 684 11.73 -14.21 7.33
C VAL A 684 11.95 -14.58 5.85
N LEU A 685 11.12 -15.48 5.31
CA LEU A 685 11.12 -15.81 3.88
C LEU A 685 10.69 -14.63 3.01
N LYS A 686 9.60 -13.96 3.39
CA LYS A 686 9.13 -12.75 2.70
C LYS A 686 10.23 -11.67 2.71
N ALA A 687 10.82 -11.40 3.86
CA ALA A 687 11.88 -10.40 4.01
C ALA A 687 13.10 -10.72 3.13
N ALA A 688 13.55 -11.97 3.09
CA ALA A 688 14.66 -12.40 2.22
C ALA A 688 14.33 -12.26 0.72
N ARG A 689 13.09 -12.56 0.32
CA ARG A 689 12.60 -12.39 -1.07
C ARG A 689 12.46 -10.92 -1.45
N GLU A 690 12.03 -10.06 -0.53
CA GLU A 690 11.96 -8.61 -0.76
C GLU A 690 13.35 -7.98 -0.85
N ALA A 691 14.32 -8.43 -0.05
CA ALA A 691 15.70 -7.94 -0.11
C ALA A 691 16.36 -8.15 -1.48
N LYS A 692 15.95 -9.21 -2.22
CA LYS A 692 16.44 -9.57 -3.56
C LYS A 692 17.97 -9.73 -3.60
N VAL A 693 18.57 -10.22 -2.51
CA VAL A 693 20.02 -10.48 -2.39
C VAL A 693 20.33 -11.94 -2.72
N TYR A 694 19.73 -12.89 -2.00
CA TYR A 694 20.00 -14.33 -2.16
C TYR A 694 18.83 -15.11 -2.76
N THR A 695 17.60 -14.61 -2.60
CA THR A 695 16.37 -15.17 -3.16
C THR A 695 15.44 -14.03 -3.59
N ALA A 696 14.47 -14.30 -4.46
CA ALA A 696 13.46 -13.36 -4.92
C ALA A 696 12.18 -14.11 -5.31
N TRP A 697 11.03 -13.42 -5.31
CA TRP A 697 9.74 -14.00 -5.73
C TRP A 697 9.78 -14.65 -7.11
N LEU A 698 10.46 -14.00 -8.05
CA LEU A 698 10.54 -14.41 -9.45
C LEU A 698 11.49 -15.58 -9.71
N ARG A 699 12.46 -15.79 -8.81
CA ARG A 699 13.45 -16.87 -8.90
C ARG A 699 13.86 -17.27 -7.49
N PRO A 700 13.05 -18.09 -6.80
CA PRO A 700 13.37 -18.58 -5.47
C PRO A 700 14.69 -19.34 -5.48
N ASN A 701 15.53 -19.10 -4.47
CA ASN A 701 16.72 -19.90 -4.20
C ASN A 701 16.39 -20.89 -3.09
N GLU A 702 15.91 -22.07 -3.46
CA GLU A 702 15.45 -23.10 -2.52
C GLU A 702 16.53 -23.50 -1.50
N THR A 703 17.80 -23.54 -1.92
CA THR A 703 18.91 -23.83 -1.00
C THR A 703 19.00 -22.81 0.13
N TYR A 704 18.91 -21.52 -0.19
CA TYR A 704 18.95 -20.46 0.80
C TYR A 704 17.68 -20.42 1.66
N GLU A 705 16.50 -20.56 1.03
CA GLU A 705 15.22 -20.56 1.73
C GLU A 705 15.10 -21.73 2.71
N ASN A 706 15.54 -22.93 2.32
CA ASN A 706 15.56 -24.09 3.20
C ASN A 706 16.56 -23.94 4.34
N ALA A 707 17.75 -23.36 4.09
CA ALA A 707 18.71 -23.06 5.14
C ALA A 707 18.16 -22.04 6.15
N LEU A 708 17.44 -21.03 5.67
CA LEU A 708 16.80 -20.01 6.50
C LEU A 708 15.66 -20.59 7.35
N LYS A 709 14.78 -21.41 6.75
CA LYS A 709 13.74 -22.15 7.48
C LYS A 709 14.33 -23.06 8.56
N LYS A 710 15.37 -23.81 8.22
CA LYS A 710 16.07 -24.70 9.15
C LYS A 710 16.69 -23.92 10.31
N PHE A 711 17.33 -22.79 10.01
CA PHE A 711 17.93 -21.91 11.01
C PHE A 711 16.86 -21.41 12.00
N VAL A 712 15.76 -20.82 11.51
CA VAL A 712 14.66 -20.33 12.37
C VAL A 712 14.08 -21.45 13.22
N SER A 713 13.87 -22.63 12.65
CA SER A 713 13.31 -23.79 13.37
C SER A 713 14.23 -24.27 14.49
N ALA A 714 15.55 -24.35 14.24
CA ALA A 714 16.53 -24.78 15.25
C ALA A 714 16.70 -23.74 16.37
N VAL A 715 16.78 -22.46 16.00
CA VAL A 715 16.88 -21.32 16.92
C VAL A 715 15.71 -21.28 17.90
N LEU A 716 14.50 -21.56 17.42
CA LEU A 716 13.25 -21.42 18.18
C LEU A 716 12.71 -22.74 18.73
N GLU A 717 13.45 -23.85 18.61
CA GLU A 717 13.03 -25.17 19.08
C GLU A 717 12.66 -25.12 20.57
N PRO A 718 11.40 -25.46 20.97
CA PRO A 718 10.99 -25.45 22.37
C PRO A 718 11.68 -26.57 23.16
N SER A 719 12.82 -26.25 23.79
CA SER A 719 13.56 -27.19 24.63
C SER A 719 14.11 -26.51 25.88
N LYS A 720 14.15 -27.26 26.99
CA LYS A 720 14.81 -26.84 28.24
C LYS A 720 16.32 -26.68 28.12
N THR A 721 16.90 -27.13 27.00
CA THR A 721 18.33 -26.97 26.69
C THR A 721 18.56 -25.94 25.58
N ASN A 722 17.52 -25.20 25.16
CA ASN A 722 17.68 -24.16 24.15
C ASN A 722 18.39 -22.94 24.76
N GLN A 723 19.71 -22.92 24.57
CA GLN A 723 20.61 -21.87 25.09
C GLN A 723 20.24 -20.48 24.59
N LEU A 724 19.68 -20.36 23.38
CA LEU A 724 19.22 -19.09 22.87
C LEU A 724 18.03 -18.59 23.67
N LEU A 725 16.97 -19.39 23.84
CA LEU A 725 15.77 -18.99 24.57
C LEU A 725 16.10 -18.63 26.03
N ASP A 726 16.99 -19.38 26.68
CA ASP A 726 17.47 -19.09 28.04
C ASP A 726 18.12 -17.70 28.14
N LYS A 727 18.92 -17.30 27.14
CA LYS A 727 19.57 -15.99 27.08
C LYS A 727 18.63 -14.89 26.61
N PHE A 728 17.77 -15.19 25.63
CA PHE A 728 16.91 -14.27 24.91
C PHE A 728 15.71 -13.83 25.73
N LEU A 729 15.00 -14.76 26.38
CA LEU A 729 13.73 -14.47 27.05
C LEU A 729 13.84 -13.41 28.16
N PRO A 730 14.85 -13.42 29.06
CA PRO A 730 14.99 -12.37 30.07
C PRO A 730 15.21 -10.99 29.44
N PHE A 731 16.03 -10.90 28.39
CA PHE A 731 16.27 -9.66 27.67
C PHE A 731 15.00 -9.18 26.95
N GLN A 732 14.34 -10.07 26.20
CA GLN A 732 13.12 -9.75 25.47
C GLN A 732 12.00 -9.30 26.41
N LYS A 733 11.80 -9.96 27.57
CA LYS A 733 10.80 -9.56 28.56
C LYS A 733 11.07 -8.15 29.11
N ARG A 734 12.34 -7.79 29.34
CA ARG A 734 12.73 -6.43 29.72
C ARG A 734 12.42 -5.42 28.61
N ILE A 735 12.72 -5.73 27.35
CA ILE A 735 12.36 -4.87 26.21
C ILE A 735 10.84 -4.70 26.10
N ALA A 736 10.09 -5.80 26.21
CA ALA A 736 8.63 -5.78 26.16
C ALA A 736 8.03 -4.94 27.30
N TYR A 737 8.61 -5.01 28.50
CA TYR A 737 8.21 -4.21 29.65
C TYR A 737 8.26 -2.71 29.36
N TYR A 738 9.37 -2.20 28.83
CA TYR A 738 9.50 -0.79 28.46
C TYR A 738 8.70 -0.43 27.21
N GLY A 739 8.60 -1.35 26.25
CA GLY A 739 7.82 -1.20 25.02
C GLY A 739 6.33 -0.92 25.29
N ILE A 740 5.77 -1.48 26.38
CA ILE A 740 4.41 -1.16 26.84
C ILE A 740 4.27 0.34 27.12
N PHE A 741 5.20 0.95 27.86
CA PHE A 741 5.11 2.36 28.21
C PHE A 741 5.38 3.28 27.01
N ASN A 742 6.30 2.91 26.12
CA ASN A 742 6.46 3.59 24.83
C ASN A 742 5.15 3.58 24.02
N SER A 743 4.45 2.44 23.98
CA SER A 743 3.17 2.32 23.28
C SER A 743 2.06 3.17 23.91
N LEU A 744 1.99 3.26 25.24
CA LEU A 744 1.03 4.13 25.93
C LEU A 744 1.29 5.61 25.60
N SER A 745 2.54 6.05 25.64
CA SER A 745 2.94 7.41 25.24
C SER A 745 2.61 7.68 23.76
N GLN A 746 2.96 6.76 22.87
CA GLN A 746 2.63 6.83 21.44
C GLN A 746 1.13 6.97 21.21
N THR A 747 0.33 6.16 21.92
CA THR A 747 -1.13 6.17 21.84
C THR A 747 -1.71 7.51 22.27
N LEU A 748 -1.25 8.08 23.38
CA LEU A 748 -1.74 9.38 23.85
C LEU A 748 -1.37 10.50 22.88
N LEU A 749 -0.12 10.52 22.39
CA LEU A 749 0.36 11.51 21.42
C LEU A 749 -0.45 11.44 20.11
N LYS A 750 -0.69 10.22 19.58
CA LYS A 750 -1.58 9.99 18.42
C LYS A 750 -2.94 10.67 18.58
N ILE A 751 -3.58 10.46 19.73
CA ILE A 751 -4.95 10.93 20.00
C ILE A 751 -5.01 12.44 20.24
N THR A 752 -3.96 13.04 20.82
CA THR A 752 -4.02 14.43 21.32
C THR A 752 -3.32 15.46 20.44
N SER A 753 -2.42 15.02 19.56
CA SER A 753 -1.80 15.87 18.54
C SER A 753 -2.84 16.47 17.55
N PRO A 754 -2.49 17.57 16.84
CA PRO A 754 -3.26 18.05 15.69
C PRO A 754 -3.45 16.95 14.64
N GLY A 755 -4.59 16.94 13.95
CA GLY A 755 -4.98 15.84 13.06
C GLY A 755 -6.07 14.93 13.63
N VAL A 756 -6.44 13.92 12.86
CA VAL A 756 -7.48 12.92 13.16
C VAL A 756 -6.80 11.60 13.55
N PRO A 757 -6.89 11.11 14.79
CA PRO A 757 -6.32 9.81 15.15
C PRO A 757 -6.96 8.66 14.37
N ASP A 758 -6.12 7.83 13.77
CA ASP A 758 -6.52 6.62 13.07
C ASP A 758 -6.13 5.37 13.87
N LEU A 759 -7.05 4.41 13.94
CA LEU A 759 -6.83 3.12 14.59
C LEU A 759 -7.02 2.02 13.55
N TYR A 760 -5.98 1.24 13.32
CA TYR A 760 -6.10 0.02 12.53
C TYR A 760 -6.77 -1.08 13.35
N GLN A 761 -7.59 -1.93 12.71
CA GLN A 761 -8.34 -2.97 13.40
C GLN A 761 -7.44 -3.81 14.32
N GLY A 762 -7.81 -3.91 15.60
CA GLY A 762 -7.11 -4.74 16.56
C GLY A 762 -6.04 -4.02 17.40
N THR A 763 -5.66 -2.79 17.04
CA THR A 763 -4.60 -1.99 17.69
C THR A 763 -5.00 -1.37 19.04
N GLU A 764 -6.24 -1.56 19.49
CA GLU A 764 -6.64 -1.17 20.85
C GLU A 764 -6.05 -2.10 21.93
N LEU A 765 -5.55 -3.27 21.53
CA LEU A 765 -4.65 -4.13 22.29
C LEU A 765 -3.24 -4.09 21.67
N TRP A 766 -2.37 -5.02 22.05
CA TRP A 766 -1.00 -5.07 21.51
C TRP A 766 -0.97 -5.56 20.06
N ASP A 767 -0.51 -4.71 19.14
CA ASP A 767 -0.29 -5.02 17.73
C ASP A 767 1.16 -5.48 17.50
N LEU A 768 1.34 -6.80 17.61
CA LEU A 768 2.59 -7.49 17.32
C LEU A 768 2.57 -8.14 15.93
N SER A 769 1.90 -7.51 14.96
CA SER A 769 1.80 -8.02 13.60
C SER A 769 3.01 -7.63 12.74
N MET A 770 3.47 -8.53 11.90
CA MET A 770 4.50 -8.29 10.90
C MET A 770 3.86 -7.79 9.59
N VAL A 771 4.67 -7.60 8.54
CA VAL A 771 4.18 -7.15 7.23
C VAL A 771 3.08 -8.08 6.69
N ASP A 772 2.18 -7.53 5.87
CA ASP A 772 1.19 -8.25 5.06
C ASP A 772 1.73 -9.60 4.55
N PRO A 773 1.00 -10.72 4.69
CA PRO A 773 -0.37 -10.85 5.20
C PRO A 773 -0.51 -10.94 6.73
N ASP A 774 0.56 -10.83 7.52
CA ASP A 774 0.46 -11.03 8.97
C ASP A 774 -0.36 -9.93 9.68
N ASN A 775 -0.31 -8.69 9.17
CA ASN A 775 -1.14 -7.57 9.63
C ASN A 775 -2.60 -7.63 9.11
N ARG A 776 -2.99 -8.65 8.34
CA ARG A 776 -4.35 -8.86 7.84
C ARG A 776 -5.09 -10.02 8.52
N ARG A 777 -4.51 -10.58 9.58
CA ARG A 777 -5.14 -11.66 10.37
C ARG A 777 -6.51 -11.20 10.94
N PRO A 778 -7.45 -12.14 11.13
CA PRO A 778 -8.74 -11.83 11.74
C PRO A 778 -8.61 -11.20 13.14
N VAL A 779 -9.54 -10.32 13.47
CA VAL A 779 -9.59 -9.64 14.77
C VAL A 779 -10.71 -10.22 15.62
N ASP A 780 -10.38 -10.66 16.83
CA ASP A 780 -11.37 -11.11 17.82
C ASP A 780 -12.07 -9.91 18.46
N PHE A 781 -13.22 -9.53 17.90
CA PHE A 781 -14.05 -8.43 18.39
C PHE A 781 -14.92 -8.80 19.60
N GLU A 782 -15.24 -10.08 19.79
CA GLU A 782 -16.03 -10.53 20.96
C GLU A 782 -15.20 -10.37 22.24
N LEU A 783 -13.92 -10.75 22.20
CA LEU A 783 -12.97 -10.52 23.28
C LEU A 783 -12.87 -9.02 23.62
N ARG A 784 -12.70 -8.18 22.60
CA ARG A 784 -12.58 -6.72 22.74
C ARG A 784 -13.82 -6.08 23.33
N GLN A 785 -15.00 -6.49 22.87
CA GLN A 785 -16.29 -6.11 23.45
C GLN A 785 -16.37 -6.45 24.92
N SER A 786 -15.99 -7.68 25.30
CA SER A 786 -15.98 -8.12 26.70
C SER A 786 -15.05 -7.26 27.56
N HIS A 787 -13.85 -6.96 27.04
CA HIS A 787 -12.83 -6.19 27.73
C HIS A 787 -13.29 -4.74 27.94
N LEU A 788 -13.78 -4.08 26.90
CA LEU A 788 -14.24 -2.70 27.01
C LEU A 788 -15.43 -2.58 27.98
N LYS A 789 -16.38 -3.53 27.92
CA LYS A 789 -17.51 -3.57 28.86
C LYS A 789 -17.02 -3.71 30.30
N ALA A 790 -16.10 -4.63 30.56
CA ALA A 790 -15.54 -4.85 31.90
C ALA A 790 -14.75 -3.63 32.41
N ILE A 791 -13.97 -2.97 31.53
CA ILE A 791 -13.23 -1.74 31.83
C ILE A 791 -14.22 -0.64 32.23
N LYS A 792 -15.25 -0.38 31.42
CA LYS A 792 -16.23 0.69 31.69
C LYS A 792 -16.99 0.46 33.01
N GLN A 793 -17.42 -0.77 33.29
CA GLN A 793 -18.11 -1.11 34.54
C GLN A 793 -17.22 -0.89 35.77
N GLN A 794 -15.95 -1.33 35.71
CA GLN A 794 -15.01 -1.15 36.81
C GLN A 794 -14.63 0.33 37.01
N ALA A 795 -14.45 1.08 35.91
CA ALA A 795 -14.10 2.51 35.95
C ALA A 795 -15.20 3.37 36.62
N GLN A 796 -16.47 2.99 36.48
CA GLN A 796 -17.60 3.65 37.15
C GLN A 796 -17.62 3.40 38.67
N THR A 797 -17.07 2.28 39.12
CA THR A 797 -17.09 1.90 40.54
C THR A 797 -15.87 2.48 41.27
N ASP A 798 -14.67 2.21 40.76
CA ASP A 798 -13.40 2.66 41.33
C ASP A 798 -12.31 2.62 40.24
N ILE A 799 -12.07 3.79 39.63
CA ILE A 799 -11.11 3.92 38.53
C ILE A 799 -9.67 3.67 38.97
N LEU A 800 -9.29 4.06 40.19
CA LEU A 800 -7.92 3.88 40.69
C LEU A 800 -7.63 2.40 40.95
N LYS A 801 -8.59 1.67 41.53
CA LYS A 801 -8.48 0.22 41.69
C LYS A 801 -8.41 -0.50 40.34
N LEU A 802 -9.17 -0.06 39.35
CA LEU A 802 -9.06 -0.57 37.98
C LEU A 802 -7.66 -0.33 37.42
N ILE A 803 -7.14 0.90 37.51
CA ILE A 803 -5.81 1.24 37.00
C ILE A 803 -4.71 0.36 37.62
N ASN A 804 -4.74 0.17 38.94
CA ASN A 804 -3.79 -0.71 39.62
C ASN A 804 -3.84 -2.15 39.08
N LYS A 805 -5.05 -2.66 38.80
CA LYS A 805 -5.23 -3.98 38.18
C LYS A 805 -4.68 -4.01 36.74
N LEU A 806 -4.95 -2.97 35.95
CA LEU A 806 -4.46 -2.85 34.57
C LEU A 806 -2.93 -2.75 34.50
N LEU A 807 -2.28 -2.06 35.46
CA LEU A 807 -0.82 -2.01 35.59
C LEU A 807 -0.23 -3.37 35.98
N ALA A 808 -0.92 -4.12 36.84
CA ALA A 808 -0.51 -5.46 37.25
C ALA A 808 -0.67 -6.51 36.15
N THR A 809 -1.62 -6.32 35.21
CA THR A 809 -1.88 -7.24 34.08
C THR A 809 -1.65 -6.61 32.72
N LYS A 810 -0.77 -5.62 32.62
CA LYS A 810 -0.54 -4.79 31.41
C LYS A 810 -0.24 -5.60 30.15
N GLU A 811 0.33 -6.80 30.30
CA GLU A 811 0.68 -7.72 29.22
C GLU A 811 -0.53 -8.15 28.37
N ASP A 812 -1.77 -8.05 28.89
CA ASP A 812 -2.99 -8.36 28.12
C ASP A 812 -3.53 -7.20 27.27
N GLY A 813 -2.92 -6.02 27.35
CA GLY A 813 -3.26 -4.87 26.49
C GLY A 813 -4.49 -4.09 26.92
N ARG A 814 -5.25 -4.52 27.94
CA ARG A 814 -6.43 -3.77 28.42
C ARG A 814 -6.09 -2.38 28.93
N ILE A 815 -4.84 -2.16 29.39
CA ILE A 815 -4.35 -0.84 29.78
C ILE A 815 -4.32 0.15 28.61
N LYS A 816 -3.98 -0.32 27.40
CA LYS A 816 -3.98 0.47 26.17
C LYS A 816 -5.42 0.79 25.74
N MET A 817 -6.30 -0.22 25.75
CA MET A 817 -7.73 -0.04 25.48
C MET A 817 -8.38 0.97 26.43
N PHE A 818 -8.06 0.91 27.73
CA PHE A 818 -8.52 1.89 28.72
C PHE A 818 -8.04 3.30 28.38
N LEU A 819 -6.75 3.48 28.06
CA LEU A 819 -6.20 4.77 27.66
C LEU A 819 -6.92 5.33 26.41
N ILE A 820 -7.13 4.50 25.39
CA ILE A 820 -7.84 4.88 24.16
C ILE A 820 -9.26 5.35 24.50
N ALA A 821 -10.01 4.56 25.28
CA ALA A 821 -11.38 4.90 25.64
C ALA A 821 -11.46 6.23 26.40
N GLN A 822 -10.57 6.46 27.37
CA GLN A 822 -10.53 7.70 28.14
C GLN A 822 -10.10 8.90 27.28
N ALA A 823 -9.03 8.76 26.49
CA ALA A 823 -8.51 9.85 25.66
C ALA A 823 -9.47 10.22 24.53
N LEU A 824 -10.13 9.26 23.87
CA LEU A 824 -11.14 9.53 22.84
C LEU A 824 -12.41 10.12 23.44
N LYS A 825 -12.84 9.67 24.63
CA LYS A 825 -13.94 10.31 25.36
C LYS A 825 -13.63 11.78 25.62
N THR A 826 -12.44 12.08 26.17
CA THR A 826 -12.00 13.46 26.41
C THR A 826 -11.94 14.26 25.12
N ARG A 827 -11.43 13.68 24.03
CA ARG A 827 -11.36 14.33 22.72
C ARG A 827 -12.76 14.71 22.21
N ARG A 828 -13.73 13.80 22.32
CA ARG A 828 -15.12 14.01 21.91
C ARG A 828 -15.82 15.08 22.76
N GLU A 829 -15.64 15.07 24.07
CA GLU A 829 -16.24 16.05 24.99
C GLU A 829 -15.65 17.46 24.84
N ASN A 830 -14.46 17.59 24.26
CA ASN A 830 -13.72 18.84 24.15
C ASN A 830 -13.30 19.11 22.69
N LEU A 831 -14.18 18.75 21.76
CA LEU A 831 -13.88 18.65 20.33
C LEU A 831 -13.29 19.93 19.73
N THR A 832 -13.80 21.09 20.11
CA THR A 832 -13.33 22.40 19.61
C THR A 832 -11.86 22.65 19.93
N VAL A 833 -11.38 22.21 21.10
CA VAL A 833 -9.96 22.34 21.48
C VAL A 833 -9.07 21.49 20.57
N PHE A 834 -9.50 20.28 20.24
CA PHE A 834 -8.71 19.37 19.41
C PHE A 834 -8.81 19.68 17.91
N GLN A 835 -9.95 20.18 17.44
CA GLN A 835 -10.16 20.52 16.04
C GLN A 835 -9.72 21.94 15.67
N GLN A 836 -9.70 22.90 16.60
CA GLN A 836 -9.43 24.31 16.31
C GLN A 836 -8.42 24.96 17.28
N GLY A 837 -8.13 24.33 18.43
CA GLY A 837 -7.23 24.90 19.42
C GLY A 837 -5.77 24.91 18.96
N SER A 838 -5.04 25.97 19.32
CA SER A 838 -3.62 26.15 19.05
C SER A 838 -2.77 25.05 19.69
N TYR A 839 -1.59 24.79 19.13
CA TYR A 839 -0.62 23.83 19.62
C TYR A 839 0.58 24.57 20.21
N LEU A 840 0.76 24.45 21.51
CA LEU A 840 1.84 25.10 22.24
C LEU A 840 2.76 24.03 22.85
N PRO A 841 3.99 23.85 22.36
CA PRO A 841 4.99 23.03 23.02
C PRO A 841 5.24 23.50 24.45
N LEU A 842 5.36 22.57 25.40
CA LEU A 842 5.71 22.88 26.78
C LEU A 842 7.09 22.33 27.08
N GLU A 843 7.99 23.21 27.50
CA GLU A 843 9.38 22.83 27.82
C GLU A 843 9.41 22.10 29.16
N ALA A 844 9.97 20.88 29.15
CA ALA A 844 10.29 20.15 30.37
C ALA A 844 11.65 20.59 30.90
N ARG A 845 11.76 20.70 32.22
CA ARG A 845 12.97 21.09 32.96
C ARG A 845 13.22 20.11 34.12
N GLY A 846 14.42 20.12 34.66
CA GLY A 846 14.85 19.21 35.73
C GLY A 846 15.64 18.00 35.20
N LYS A 847 15.90 17.03 36.09
CA LYS A 847 16.81 15.91 35.83
C LYS A 847 16.42 15.06 34.61
N PHE A 848 15.12 14.80 34.42
CA PHE A 848 14.62 13.95 33.33
C PHE A 848 13.87 14.76 32.26
N ALA A 849 14.26 16.01 32.00
CA ALA A 849 13.62 16.87 30.99
C ALA A 849 13.48 16.20 29.60
N ASN A 850 14.54 15.52 29.14
CA ASN A 850 14.55 14.84 27.83
C ASN A 850 13.67 13.57 27.77
N HIS A 851 13.09 13.16 28.89
CA HIS A 851 12.19 12.01 28.98
C HIS A 851 10.74 12.39 28.78
N ILE A 852 10.40 13.68 28.62
CA ILE A 852 9.01 14.13 28.53
C ILE A 852 8.77 14.84 27.21
N ILE A 853 7.74 14.39 26.50
CA ILE A 853 7.09 15.14 25.43
C ILE A 853 5.83 15.76 26.03
N ALA A 854 5.75 17.09 26.04
CA ALA A 854 4.61 17.81 26.57
C ALA A 854 4.14 18.94 25.65
N PHE A 855 2.83 19.11 25.54
CA PHE A 855 2.25 20.24 24.81
C PHE A 855 0.85 20.57 25.33
N ALA A 856 0.43 21.81 25.11
CA ALA A 856 -0.92 22.29 25.36
C ALA A 856 -1.70 22.43 24.05
N ARG A 857 -2.99 22.07 24.10
CA ARG A 857 -4.02 22.46 23.13
C ARG A 857 -4.90 23.52 23.77
N ILE A 858 -4.97 24.71 23.17
CA ILE A 858 -5.66 25.87 23.77
C ILE A 858 -6.70 26.42 22.81
N TYR A 859 -7.94 26.52 23.26
CA TYR A 859 -9.02 27.20 22.53
C TYR A 859 -9.87 28.03 23.49
N ASN A 860 -9.93 29.34 23.26
CA ASN A 860 -10.54 30.30 24.19
C ASN A 860 -9.98 30.15 25.62
N HIS A 861 -10.84 29.87 26.60
CA HIS A 861 -10.46 29.68 28.00
C HIS A 861 -10.13 28.22 28.35
N GLN A 862 -10.24 27.30 27.39
CA GLN A 862 -10.05 25.89 27.65
C GLN A 862 -8.65 25.44 27.22
N THR A 863 -7.92 24.87 28.17
CA THR A 863 -6.57 24.33 27.97
C THR A 863 -6.56 22.84 28.28
N MET A 864 -6.00 22.05 27.36
CA MET A 864 -5.70 20.64 27.55
C MET A 864 -4.18 20.45 27.50
N ILE A 865 -3.58 19.75 28.46
CA ILE A 865 -2.15 19.43 28.46
C ILE A 865 -1.95 17.93 28.29
N THR A 866 -1.11 17.55 27.33
CA THR A 866 -0.63 16.19 27.13
C THR A 866 0.77 16.05 27.72
N ILE A 867 0.99 14.99 28.51
CA ILE A 867 2.31 14.61 29.04
C ILE A 867 2.56 13.14 28.70
N ALA A 868 3.59 12.88 27.90
CA ALA A 868 3.96 11.56 27.42
C ALA A 868 5.46 11.27 27.67
N PRO A 869 5.77 10.33 28.59
CA PRO A 869 7.14 9.90 28.83
C PRO A 869 7.79 9.12 27.69
N ARG A 870 9.13 9.17 27.60
CA ARG A 870 10.00 8.37 26.74
C ARG A 870 11.29 8.01 27.48
N PHE A 871 12.02 7.04 26.96
CA PHE A 871 13.33 6.61 27.48
C PHE A 871 13.28 6.03 28.89
N PHE A 872 12.58 4.92 29.06
CA PHE A 872 12.31 4.36 30.39
C PHE A 872 13.46 3.55 30.99
N THR A 873 14.42 3.09 30.19
CA THR A 873 15.50 2.19 30.66
C THR A 873 16.42 2.83 31.68
N SER A 874 16.62 4.15 31.62
CA SER A 874 17.41 4.93 32.59
C SER A 874 16.56 5.54 33.72
N LEU A 875 15.23 5.35 33.67
CA LEU A 875 14.29 5.91 34.64
C LEU A 875 13.85 4.89 35.70
N ILE A 876 13.51 3.66 35.28
CA ILE A 876 12.94 2.62 36.14
C ILE A 876 13.54 1.23 35.84
N GLN A 877 13.53 0.34 36.83
CA GLN A 877 13.85 -1.07 36.64
C GLN A 877 12.60 -1.89 36.27
N PRO A 878 12.74 -3.08 35.63
CA PRO A 878 11.61 -3.95 35.37
C PRO A 878 10.89 -4.35 36.68
N GLY A 879 9.58 -4.12 36.72
CA GLY A 879 8.75 -4.30 37.92
C GLY A 879 8.40 -2.99 38.63
N GLU A 880 9.11 -1.90 38.36
CA GLU A 880 8.79 -0.55 38.85
C GLU A 880 7.97 0.23 37.82
N TYR A 881 7.06 1.09 38.27
CA TYR A 881 6.24 1.90 37.37
C TYR A 881 6.78 3.33 37.28
N PRO A 882 6.65 4.02 36.11
CA PRO A 882 7.10 5.39 35.95
C PRO A 882 6.13 6.39 36.61
N LEU A 883 5.84 6.18 37.89
CA LEU A 883 4.82 6.89 38.65
C LEU A 883 5.43 7.59 39.85
N ASN A 884 4.77 8.66 40.29
CA ASN A 884 5.09 9.44 41.48
C ASN A 884 6.39 10.27 41.40
N GLN A 885 6.52 11.16 42.39
CA GLN A 885 7.63 12.10 42.51
C GLN A 885 8.99 11.43 42.75
N GLU A 886 9.04 10.26 43.39
CA GLU A 886 10.28 9.55 43.67
C GLU A 886 11.02 9.12 42.39
N VAL A 887 10.26 8.74 41.35
CA VAL A 887 10.82 8.36 40.04
C VAL A 887 11.22 9.59 39.22
N TRP A 888 10.36 10.61 39.22
CA TRP A 888 10.53 11.77 38.36
C TRP A 888 11.42 12.88 38.92
N ASP A 889 11.85 12.76 40.18
CA ASP A 889 12.74 13.72 40.86
C ASP A 889 12.21 15.16 40.68
N ASN A 890 13.07 16.16 40.57
CA ASN A 890 12.69 17.55 40.35
C ASN A 890 12.22 17.89 38.91
N THR A 891 11.68 16.93 38.14
CA THR A 891 11.26 17.17 36.75
C THR A 891 9.89 17.86 36.69
N TYR A 892 9.79 18.94 35.92
CA TYR A 892 8.56 19.74 35.77
C TYR A 892 8.40 20.31 34.36
N ILE A 893 7.20 20.80 34.04
CA ILE A 893 6.93 21.62 32.87
C ILE A 893 6.49 23.02 33.29
N ASP A 894 6.87 24.02 32.50
CA ASP A 894 6.37 25.39 32.64
C ASP A 894 4.93 25.47 32.09
N LEU A 895 4.01 26.03 32.88
CA LEU A 895 2.63 26.24 32.46
C LEU A 895 2.48 27.61 31.78
N PRO A 896 1.58 27.73 30.77
CA PRO A 896 1.28 29.01 30.15
C PRO A 896 0.87 30.08 31.20
N PRO A 897 1.22 31.37 31.04
CA PRO A 897 0.90 32.40 32.04
C PRO A 897 -0.59 32.55 32.39
N ALA A 898 -1.48 32.18 31.47
CA ALA A 898 -2.94 32.21 31.65
C ALA A 898 -3.53 30.82 32.01
N ALA A 899 -2.69 29.87 32.41
CA ALA A 899 -3.12 28.54 32.83
C ALA A 899 -3.96 28.60 34.12
N PRO A 900 -5.02 27.78 34.24
CA PRO A 900 -5.71 27.64 35.51
C PRO A 900 -4.81 26.95 36.53
N SER A 901 -5.09 27.18 37.81
CA SER A 901 -4.38 26.53 38.92
C SER A 901 -4.92 25.14 39.27
N VAL A 902 -6.10 24.81 38.75
CA VAL A 902 -6.81 23.56 39.00
C VAL A 902 -6.93 22.78 37.70
N TRP A 903 -6.48 21.53 37.74
CA TRP A 903 -6.47 20.61 36.63
C TRP A 903 -7.21 19.33 36.99
N GLN A 904 -7.85 18.72 36.01
CA GLN A 904 -8.38 17.37 36.11
C GLN A 904 -7.61 16.47 35.16
N ASP A 905 -6.98 15.41 35.67
CA ASP A 905 -6.51 14.34 34.80
C ASP A 905 -7.71 13.56 34.29
N THR A 906 -7.96 13.65 32.99
CA THR A 906 -9.13 13.05 32.36
C THR A 906 -8.99 11.53 32.18
N ILE A 907 -7.78 10.99 32.32
CA ILE A 907 -7.55 9.54 32.30
C ILE A 907 -7.98 8.93 33.63
N THR A 908 -7.51 9.51 34.75
CA THR A 908 -7.69 8.96 36.11
C THR A 908 -8.86 9.58 36.88
N GLY A 909 -9.40 10.70 36.40
CA GLY A 909 -10.44 11.48 37.06
C GLY A 909 -9.96 12.33 38.23
N GLN A 910 -8.68 12.26 38.61
CA GLN A 910 -8.14 12.95 39.78
C GLN A 910 -7.93 14.45 39.53
N MET A 911 -7.99 15.21 40.62
CA MET A 911 -7.75 16.65 40.62
C MET A 911 -6.30 16.94 41.00
N LEU A 912 -5.69 17.90 40.31
CA LEU A 912 -4.33 18.35 40.55
C LEU A 912 -4.32 19.87 40.71
N ASN A 913 -3.71 20.37 41.77
CA ASN A 913 -3.57 21.81 42.01
C ASN A 913 -2.10 22.20 41.83
N THR A 914 -1.82 23.07 40.86
CA THR A 914 -0.47 23.59 40.61
C THR A 914 -0.53 25.06 40.24
N ASP A 915 0.56 25.80 40.49
CA ASP A 915 0.66 27.21 40.09
C ASP A 915 1.97 27.42 39.32
N LYS A 916 1.88 27.98 38.11
CA LYS A 916 2.98 28.29 37.16
C LYS A 916 3.84 27.14 36.66
N ILE A 917 4.12 26.14 37.48
CA ILE A 917 4.86 24.92 37.12
C ILE A 917 4.02 23.70 37.46
N MET A 918 4.27 22.60 36.77
CA MET A 918 3.65 21.31 37.06
C MET A 918 4.71 20.23 37.19
N LEU A 919 4.81 19.64 38.38
CA LEU A 919 5.70 18.52 38.64
C LEU A 919 5.19 17.29 37.88
N ILE A 920 6.11 16.63 37.17
CA ILE A 920 5.76 15.45 36.37
C ILE A 920 5.37 14.28 37.29
N GLY A 921 6.00 14.15 38.45
CA GLY A 921 5.65 13.11 39.42
C GLY A 921 4.22 13.22 39.94
N ASP A 922 3.72 14.44 40.13
CA ASP A 922 2.33 14.69 40.53
C ASP A 922 1.36 14.42 39.36
N ALA A 923 1.71 14.86 38.14
CA ALA A 923 0.88 14.60 36.96
C ALA A 923 0.78 13.11 36.61
N LEU A 924 1.85 12.34 36.88
CA LEU A 924 1.95 10.90 36.62
C LEU A 924 1.85 10.09 37.91
N GLN A 925 1.07 10.55 38.89
CA GLN A 925 0.92 9.87 40.17
C GLN A 925 0.22 8.50 40.03
N HIS A 926 -0.78 8.41 39.15
CA HIS A 926 -1.64 7.23 39.07
C HIS A 926 -1.57 6.49 37.73
N PHE A 927 -1.16 7.15 36.64
CA PHE A 927 -1.09 6.55 35.32
C PHE A 927 0.20 6.96 34.58
N PRO A 928 0.80 6.10 33.73
CA PRO A 928 2.09 6.38 33.09
C PRO A 928 2.13 7.56 32.11
N VAL A 929 0.97 8.09 31.73
CA VAL A 929 0.80 9.25 30.85
C VAL A 929 -0.35 10.11 31.40
N ALA A 930 -0.40 11.39 31.06
CA ALA A 930 -1.43 12.30 31.57
C ALA A 930 -2.08 13.15 30.46
N LEU A 931 -3.41 13.30 30.55
CA LEU A 931 -4.20 14.22 29.74
C LEU A 931 -5.03 15.12 30.65
N LEU A 932 -4.52 16.32 30.87
CA LEU A 932 -5.02 17.25 31.88
C LEU A 932 -5.95 18.28 31.25
N LYS A 933 -7.12 18.49 31.84
CA LYS A 933 -8.07 19.54 31.48
C LYS A 933 -8.04 20.65 32.52
N GLY A 934 -7.78 21.88 32.09
CA GLY A 934 -7.90 23.06 32.93
C GLY A 934 -9.34 23.30 33.37
N LYS A 935 -9.54 23.68 34.65
CA LYS A 935 -10.85 23.94 35.24
C LYS A 935 -11.15 25.42 35.46
#